data_AF-A0A9P1CSI4-F1
#
_entry.id   AF-A0A9P1CSI4-F1
#
_cell.length_a   1.000
_cell.length_b   1.000
_cell.length_c   1.000
_cell.angle_alpha   90.00
_cell.angle_beta   90.00
_cell.angle_gamma   90.00
#
_symmetry.space_group_name_H-M   'P 1'
#
loop_
_entity.id
_entity.type
_entity.pdbx_description
1 polymer ?
#
loop_
_entity_poly.entity_id
_entity_poly.type
_entity_poly.pdbx_seq_one_letter_code
_entity_poly.pdbx_strand_id
1 'polypeptide(L)'
;MCDCWSNDGEGRFRGLLLQTTSFAKEIVYDGFLQKRAELAQVEFEKCSCQDQRKAIVRLICLTRIFEKEKGKRVQDEFMSLEPDVRQELTEFLNADGLTERGFLLFHSPTFMFNAFDNEALSPAKAMRLLLKMYQLANEAFPITSDGAGVITVMVEEVANYAKKCTDPEVFDSTNLEIKRFHGTDRTAKIVLSPWQIETNPELLDKEVEALFTDVSMQGCSEQTFQSRLKICFPEFKYMDDENSDEIVAEIKKRSICTMLCIYWLYADRHMEFTRGQAVSQGLTEDSWSFLRSWLQPMLDDIEVLSVVCAAVMVRAICSIPKFRQQQAKGLSEPRDVVAHVLKHCPKVLPSYQRLNPDERQQLAESLGHDFELHLFLDAESCPAGLKFLLPLVQSETPEVASRRNCDFDPVAVLMWSSFLELAGSMGAQSQEGSLYMTEERFQKIRIAAESIQQMAESSVSEVDVYDQILEKRAKAVGLQLDSSLPSKALKRLSCLAASRDNTDAENVRQALDALSDEDRGRMVKYLTNGGSQAPEDAEPGGARPCFAMLQATAFLEKARDNKEIGLAQATRTLLRVYDEAQREFQHVDVAMVKVRLEKLANFAADFVGSAQFEDVPFELKRFSSLEVEVMPKVWIPVINQAVLDDLNQSACKLCTELREHKLSESRFRERLCHVYPELGYFVAGATPAGPAGQAGPAGPAPSTLRDQSFCALCCVFWLLMNQRDNFIRGQLQDEELSRQSWAWIQDWLQKSVKLNTWETIDAGSQGGRIQGMGSQA
;
A
#
# COMPACT_ATOMS: atom_id res chain seq x y z
N MET A 1 -39.79 23.45 -41.60
CA MET A 1 -39.15 24.73 -41.99
C MET A 1 -37.89 24.46 -42.82
N CYS A 2 -38.04 23.80 -43.96
CA CYS A 2 -36.97 23.63 -44.94
C CYS A 2 -37.62 23.90 -46.30
N ASP A 3 -37.55 25.15 -46.75
CA ASP A 3 -37.78 25.61 -48.13
C ASP A 3 -37.75 27.14 -48.11
N CYS A 4 -36.55 27.74 -48.03
CA CYS A 4 -36.28 29.16 -48.28
C CYS A 4 -34.77 29.49 -48.14
N TRP A 5 -33.86 28.74 -48.78
CA TRP A 5 -32.45 29.18 -48.90
C TRP A 5 -32.04 29.12 -50.37
N SER A 6 -32.09 30.27 -51.04
CA SER A 6 -31.62 30.49 -52.41
C SER A 6 -30.12 30.80 -52.46
N ASN A 7 -29.48 30.34 -53.54
CA ASN A 7 -28.03 30.19 -53.80
C ASN A 7 -27.13 31.44 -53.87
N ASP A 8 -27.49 32.61 -53.34
CA ASP A 8 -26.67 33.84 -53.50
C ASP A 8 -25.80 34.21 -52.27
N GLY A 9 -25.61 33.28 -51.32
CA GLY A 9 -24.93 33.56 -50.04
C GLY A 9 -23.55 32.92 -49.82
N GLU A 10 -23.11 31.96 -50.65
CA GLU A 10 -21.94 31.12 -50.32
C GLU A 10 -20.60 31.87 -50.33
N GLY A 11 -20.48 32.97 -51.09
CA GLY A 11 -19.24 33.75 -51.19
C GLY A 11 -18.95 34.67 -49.99
N ARG A 12 -19.97 35.16 -49.28
CA ARG A 12 -19.80 36.09 -48.14
C ARG A 12 -19.64 35.38 -46.79
N PHE A 13 -20.19 34.17 -46.65
CA PHE A 13 -20.07 33.40 -45.40
C PHE A 13 -18.66 32.81 -45.22
N ARG A 14 -17.98 32.41 -46.30
CA ARG A 14 -16.60 31.89 -46.23
C ARG A 14 -15.55 32.95 -45.89
N GLY A 15 -15.78 34.21 -46.25
CA GLY A 15 -14.85 35.32 -45.94
C GLY A 15 -14.94 35.83 -44.50
N LEU A 16 -16.13 35.76 -43.86
CA LEU A 16 -16.31 36.24 -42.48
C LEU A 16 -15.83 35.25 -41.41
N LEU A 17 -15.79 33.95 -41.72
CA LEU A 17 -15.41 32.92 -40.75
C LEU A 17 -13.91 32.90 -40.41
N LEU A 18 -13.05 33.46 -41.26
CA LEU A 18 -11.58 33.39 -41.11
C LEU A 18 -10.95 34.56 -40.35
N GLN A 19 -11.72 35.54 -39.87
CA GLN A 19 -11.26 36.65 -39.02
C GLN A 19 -12.19 36.93 -37.83
N THR A 20 -12.78 35.88 -37.25
CA THR A 20 -13.62 36.04 -36.05
C THR A 20 -12.76 36.21 -34.80
N THR A 21 -12.79 37.41 -34.22
CA THR A 21 -12.30 37.68 -32.85
C THR A 21 -13.04 36.79 -31.84
N SER A 22 -12.46 36.49 -30.67
CA SER A 22 -13.11 35.61 -29.67
C SER A 22 -14.54 36.07 -29.32
N PHE A 23 -14.75 37.39 -29.32
CA PHE A 23 -16.05 38.04 -29.13
C PHE A 23 -17.13 37.57 -30.12
N ALA A 24 -16.77 37.32 -31.38
CA ALA A 24 -17.72 36.84 -32.38
C ALA A 24 -18.15 35.38 -32.13
N LYS A 25 -17.29 34.56 -31.51
CA LYS A 25 -17.60 33.15 -31.20
C LYS A 25 -18.58 33.02 -30.05
N GLU A 26 -18.41 33.84 -29.01
CA GLU A 26 -19.30 33.88 -27.85
C GLU A 26 -20.72 34.31 -28.23
N ILE A 27 -20.86 35.38 -29.02
CA ILE A 27 -22.17 35.87 -29.50
C ILE A 27 -22.96 34.80 -30.25
N VAL A 28 -22.29 34.03 -31.11
CA VAL A 28 -22.94 32.97 -31.90
C VAL A 28 -23.43 31.85 -30.99
N TYR A 29 -22.62 31.44 -30.01
CA TYR A 29 -22.98 30.38 -29.09
C TYR A 29 -24.09 30.80 -28.11
N ASP A 30 -24.04 32.03 -27.58
CA ASP A 30 -25.11 32.58 -26.74
C ASP A 30 -26.40 32.77 -27.54
N GLY A 31 -26.32 33.10 -28.83
CA GLY A 31 -27.48 33.11 -29.73
C GLY A 31 -28.11 31.72 -29.90
N PHE A 32 -27.31 30.66 -29.89
CA PHE A 32 -27.81 29.28 -29.87
C PHE A 32 -28.47 28.93 -28.54
N LEU A 33 -27.84 29.26 -27.40
CA LEU A 33 -28.41 29.00 -26.08
C LEU A 33 -29.72 29.78 -25.86
N GLN A 34 -29.80 31.05 -26.27
CA GLN A 34 -31.02 31.85 -26.23
C GLN A 34 -32.20 31.14 -26.91
N LYS A 35 -31.99 30.62 -28.13
CA LYS A 35 -33.05 29.89 -28.85
C LYS A 35 -33.45 28.60 -28.13
N ARG A 36 -32.50 27.92 -27.48
CA ARG A 36 -32.78 26.72 -26.67
C ARG A 36 -33.57 27.07 -25.41
N ALA A 37 -33.25 28.19 -24.77
CA ALA A 37 -33.98 28.71 -23.62
C ALA A 37 -35.43 29.07 -23.98
N GLU A 38 -35.64 29.73 -25.13
CA GLU A 38 -36.98 30.07 -25.65
C GLU A 38 -37.84 28.82 -25.89
N LEU A 39 -37.26 27.76 -26.46
CA LEU A 39 -37.97 26.49 -26.68
C LEU A 39 -38.42 25.86 -25.35
N ALA A 40 -37.53 25.82 -24.36
CA ALA A 40 -37.82 25.30 -23.04
C ALA A 40 -38.59 26.28 -22.13
N GLN A 41 -38.86 27.51 -22.60
CA GLN A 41 -39.46 28.62 -21.85
C GLN A 41 -38.79 28.89 -20.49
N VAL A 42 -37.46 28.88 -20.48
CA VAL A 42 -36.63 29.27 -19.32
C VAL A 42 -35.96 30.61 -19.57
N GLU A 43 -35.69 31.36 -18.51
CA GLU A 43 -34.99 32.65 -18.60
C GLU A 43 -33.53 32.45 -19.03
N PHE A 44 -33.03 33.33 -19.91
CA PHE A 44 -31.63 33.36 -20.31
C PHE A 44 -31.17 34.81 -20.41
N GLU A 45 -30.08 35.14 -19.72
CA GLU A 45 -29.39 36.43 -19.84
C GLU A 45 -28.02 36.22 -20.50
N LYS A 46 -27.64 37.17 -21.35
CA LYS A 46 -26.41 37.09 -22.16
C LYS A 46 -25.14 37.52 -21.41
N CYS A 47 -25.24 37.97 -20.17
CA CYS A 47 -24.17 38.71 -19.51
C CYS A 47 -23.74 38.08 -18.19
N SER A 48 -22.84 37.09 -18.25
CA SER A 48 -21.81 36.75 -17.24
C SER A 48 -21.40 35.27 -17.35
N CYS A 49 -20.10 34.97 -17.21
CA CYS A 49 -19.59 33.60 -17.04
C CYS A 49 -20.04 32.95 -15.71
N GLN A 50 -20.54 33.73 -14.76
CA GLN A 50 -21.08 33.26 -13.47
C GLN A 50 -22.61 33.11 -13.48
N ASP A 51 -23.27 33.30 -14.62
CA ASP A 51 -24.73 33.20 -14.68
C ASP A 51 -25.19 31.74 -14.62
N GLN A 52 -25.87 31.39 -13.52
CA GLN A 52 -26.51 30.09 -13.32
C GLN A 52 -27.55 29.79 -14.42
N ARG A 53 -28.19 30.82 -15.00
CA ARG A 53 -29.18 30.64 -16.08
C ARG A 53 -28.53 30.08 -17.34
N LYS A 54 -27.31 30.51 -17.68
CA LYS A 54 -26.53 29.96 -18.81
C LYS A 54 -26.20 28.48 -18.58
N ALA A 55 -25.80 28.12 -17.36
CA ALA A 55 -25.54 26.73 -16.97
C ALA A 55 -26.81 25.86 -17.03
N ILE A 56 -27.96 26.35 -16.56
CA ILE A 56 -29.26 25.67 -16.66
C ILE A 56 -29.62 25.38 -18.12
N VAL A 57 -29.48 26.37 -19.01
CA VAL A 57 -29.76 26.18 -20.44
C VAL A 57 -28.80 25.16 -21.08
N ARG A 58 -27.52 25.15 -20.66
CA ARG A 58 -26.56 24.11 -21.06
C ARG A 58 -27.00 22.72 -20.58
N LEU A 59 -27.47 22.57 -19.34
CA LEU A 59 -28.02 21.30 -18.82
C LEU A 59 -29.28 20.85 -19.58
N ILE A 60 -30.16 21.78 -19.93
CA ILE A 60 -31.34 21.50 -20.79
C ILE A 60 -30.89 20.97 -22.16
N CYS A 61 -29.83 21.54 -22.72
CA CYS A 61 -29.25 21.04 -23.97
C CYS A 61 -28.65 19.63 -23.81
N LEU A 62 -27.93 19.37 -22.72
CA LEU A 62 -27.36 18.04 -22.43
C LEU A 62 -28.45 16.99 -22.24
N THR A 63 -29.54 17.32 -21.55
CA THR A 63 -30.69 16.41 -21.35
C THR A 63 -31.56 16.22 -22.59
N ARG A 64 -31.33 16.99 -23.67
CA ARG A 64 -32.13 16.98 -24.92
C ARG A 64 -33.61 17.32 -24.67
N ILE A 65 -33.88 18.13 -23.66
CA ILE A 65 -35.22 18.55 -23.28
C ILE A 65 -35.56 19.86 -24.01
N PHE A 66 -36.72 19.93 -24.66
CA PHE A 66 -37.21 21.14 -25.34
C PHE A 66 -38.64 21.51 -24.96
N GLU A 67 -39.25 20.77 -24.04
CA GLU A 67 -40.60 21.02 -23.54
C GLU A 67 -40.53 21.88 -22.28
N LYS A 68 -41.53 22.76 -22.09
CA LYS A 68 -41.59 23.70 -20.97
C LYS A 68 -41.54 23.00 -19.62
N GLU A 69 -42.41 22.01 -19.40
CA GLU A 69 -42.56 21.34 -18.11
C GLU A 69 -41.28 20.62 -17.71
N LYS A 70 -40.65 19.93 -18.66
CA LYS A 70 -39.39 19.24 -18.46
C LYS A 70 -38.21 20.22 -18.28
N GLY A 71 -38.20 21.34 -19.01
CA GLY A 71 -37.21 22.40 -18.85
C GLY A 71 -37.26 23.02 -17.44
N LYS A 72 -38.48 23.28 -16.95
CA LYS A 72 -38.70 23.71 -15.57
C LYS A 72 -38.21 22.67 -14.55
N ARG A 73 -38.44 21.37 -14.79
CA ARG A 73 -37.90 20.31 -13.93
C ARG A 73 -36.36 20.36 -13.85
N VAL A 74 -35.66 20.55 -14.97
CA VAL A 74 -34.19 20.71 -14.95
C VAL A 74 -33.78 21.91 -14.09
N GLN A 75 -34.48 23.04 -14.23
CA GLN A 75 -34.23 24.24 -13.43
C GLN A 75 -34.49 24.00 -11.94
N ASP A 76 -35.64 23.46 -11.58
CA ASP A 76 -36.03 23.21 -10.18
C ASP A 76 -35.03 22.24 -9.50
N GLU A 77 -34.62 21.18 -10.20
CA GLU A 77 -33.63 20.21 -9.72
C GLU A 77 -32.24 20.82 -9.58
N PHE A 78 -31.79 21.63 -10.55
CA PHE A 78 -30.54 22.37 -10.43
C PHE A 78 -30.58 23.32 -9.22
N MET A 79 -31.70 24.01 -9.00
CA MET A 79 -31.86 24.91 -7.86
C MET A 79 -31.98 24.16 -6.52
N SER A 80 -32.30 22.86 -6.53
CA SER A 80 -32.32 22.01 -5.33
C SER A 80 -30.94 21.55 -4.85
N LEU A 81 -29.92 21.65 -5.72
CA LEU A 81 -28.53 21.33 -5.36
C LEU A 81 -27.98 22.31 -4.32
N GLU A 82 -26.98 21.85 -3.58
CA GLU A 82 -26.26 22.63 -2.59
C GLU A 82 -25.60 23.88 -3.22
N PRO A 83 -25.54 25.04 -2.54
CA PRO A 83 -25.06 26.28 -3.15
C PRO A 83 -23.64 26.20 -3.73
N ASP A 84 -22.74 25.50 -3.05
CA ASP A 84 -21.37 25.21 -3.46
C ASP A 84 -21.33 24.30 -4.70
N VAL A 85 -22.09 23.21 -4.69
CA VAL A 85 -22.23 22.29 -5.83
C VAL A 85 -22.77 23.03 -7.07
N ARG A 86 -23.79 23.87 -6.91
CA ARG A 86 -24.35 24.67 -8.03
C ARG A 86 -23.32 25.65 -8.58
N GLN A 87 -22.59 26.34 -7.70
CA GLN A 87 -21.60 27.32 -8.13
C GLN A 87 -20.50 26.65 -8.93
N GLU A 88 -19.91 25.57 -8.40
CA GLU A 88 -18.81 24.87 -9.05
C GLU A 88 -19.24 24.23 -10.38
N LEU A 89 -20.44 23.62 -10.42
CA LEU A 89 -21.00 23.10 -11.66
C LEU A 89 -21.28 24.22 -12.68
N THR A 90 -21.70 25.40 -12.24
CA THR A 90 -21.89 26.58 -13.10
C THR A 90 -20.56 26.99 -13.72
N GLU A 91 -19.48 27.06 -12.94
CA GLU A 91 -18.14 27.41 -13.41
C GLU A 91 -17.66 26.43 -14.50
N PHE A 92 -17.71 25.12 -14.24
CA PHE A 92 -17.33 24.10 -15.23
C PHE A 92 -18.21 24.10 -16.48
N LEU A 93 -19.53 24.23 -16.31
CA LEU A 93 -20.45 24.28 -17.43
C LEU A 93 -20.27 25.55 -18.24
N ASN A 94 -19.89 26.67 -17.65
CA ASN A 94 -19.72 27.95 -18.32
C ASN A 94 -18.35 28.13 -18.99
N ALA A 95 -17.33 27.37 -18.56
CA ALA A 95 -15.99 27.38 -19.13
C ALA A 95 -15.99 27.26 -20.67
N ASP A 96 -15.32 28.21 -21.34
CA ASP A 96 -15.39 28.36 -22.80
C ASP A 96 -14.27 27.65 -23.56
N GLY A 97 -13.18 27.27 -22.89
CA GLY A 97 -11.99 26.69 -23.52
C GLY A 97 -11.17 27.67 -24.35
N LEU A 98 -11.54 28.96 -24.37
CA LEU A 98 -10.88 30.02 -25.12
C LEU A 98 -9.98 30.87 -24.21
N THR A 99 -10.51 31.30 -23.07
CA THR A 99 -9.80 32.13 -22.09
C THR A 99 -9.34 31.32 -20.90
N GLU A 100 -10.16 30.35 -20.52
CA GLU A 100 -9.88 29.36 -19.49
C GLU A 100 -9.90 27.96 -20.10
N ARG A 101 -9.52 26.97 -19.30
CA ARG A 101 -9.57 25.58 -19.72
C ARG A 101 -11.02 25.09 -19.75
N GLY A 102 -11.43 24.51 -20.87
CA GLY A 102 -12.72 23.86 -21.01
C GLY A 102 -12.58 22.34 -20.98
N PHE A 103 -13.57 21.66 -20.39
CA PHE A 103 -13.69 20.21 -20.44
C PHE A 103 -14.87 19.81 -21.32
N LEU A 104 -14.58 19.14 -22.43
CA LEU A 104 -15.60 18.53 -23.28
C LEU A 104 -15.83 17.09 -22.81
N LEU A 105 -16.84 16.90 -21.96
CA LEU A 105 -17.30 15.57 -21.57
C LEU A 105 -18.07 14.93 -22.74
N PHE A 106 -17.36 14.20 -23.60
CA PHE A 106 -17.92 13.52 -24.77
C PHE A 106 -18.84 12.38 -24.33
N HIS A 107 -20.05 12.33 -24.87
CA HIS A 107 -21.21 11.54 -24.41
C HIS A 107 -21.98 12.07 -23.18
N SER A 108 -21.64 13.25 -22.63
CA SER A 108 -22.46 13.86 -21.56
C SER A 108 -23.94 14.06 -21.93
N PRO A 109 -24.35 14.33 -23.20
CA PRO A 109 -25.77 14.37 -23.51
C PRO A 109 -26.47 13.02 -23.38
N THR A 110 -25.77 11.93 -23.72
CA THR A 110 -26.30 10.56 -23.56
C THR A 110 -26.41 10.21 -22.08
N PHE A 111 -25.40 10.56 -21.28
CA PHE A 111 -25.43 10.37 -19.83
C PHE A 111 -26.61 11.12 -19.18
N MET A 112 -26.74 12.42 -19.44
CA MET A 112 -27.79 13.24 -18.86
C MET A 112 -29.18 12.78 -19.30
N PHE A 113 -29.35 12.43 -20.58
CA PHE A 113 -30.60 11.86 -21.08
C PHE A 113 -30.95 10.55 -20.35
N ASN A 114 -30.01 9.59 -20.30
CA ASN A 114 -30.23 8.29 -19.65
C ASN A 114 -30.55 8.45 -18.16
N ALA A 115 -29.85 9.35 -17.46
CA ALA A 115 -30.06 9.58 -16.03
C ALA A 115 -31.41 10.25 -15.73
N PHE A 116 -31.90 11.12 -16.62
CA PHE A 116 -33.19 11.79 -16.46
C PHE A 116 -34.39 10.91 -16.81
N ASP A 117 -34.21 9.97 -17.73
CA ASP A 117 -35.23 9.00 -18.14
C ASP A 117 -35.31 7.79 -17.18
N ASN A 118 -34.28 7.61 -16.34
CA ASN A 118 -34.24 6.54 -15.35
C ASN A 118 -35.04 6.91 -14.09
N GLU A 119 -36.14 6.19 -13.84
CA GLU A 119 -37.02 6.40 -12.68
C GLU A 119 -36.33 6.18 -11.33
N ALA A 120 -35.27 5.37 -11.28
CA ALA A 120 -34.49 5.16 -10.06
C ALA A 120 -33.60 6.35 -9.71
N LEU A 121 -33.27 7.23 -10.69
CA LEU A 121 -32.31 8.31 -10.51
C LEU A 121 -32.99 9.68 -10.52
N SER A 122 -32.72 10.49 -9.49
CA SER A 122 -33.11 11.90 -9.52
C SER A 122 -32.15 12.71 -10.41
N PRO A 123 -32.65 13.69 -11.18
CA PRO A 123 -31.83 14.68 -11.89
C PRO A 123 -30.72 15.31 -11.05
N ALA A 124 -30.99 15.67 -9.79
CA ALA A 124 -30.00 16.23 -8.88
C ALA A 124 -28.77 15.30 -8.68
N LYS A 125 -28.99 14.00 -8.47
CA LYS A 125 -27.90 13.00 -8.37
C LYS A 125 -27.07 12.93 -9.66
N ALA A 126 -27.72 12.96 -10.82
CA ALA A 126 -27.01 12.99 -12.11
C ALA A 126 -26.12 14.23 -12.27
N MET A 127 -26.60 15.40 -11.82
CA MET A 127 -25.83 16.65 -11.84
C MET A 127 -24.64 16.61 -10.85
N ARG A 128 -24.80 16.02 -9.67
CA ARG A 128 -23.68 15.81 -8.73
C ARG A 128 -22.60 14.90 -9.34
N LEU A 129 -23.02 13.81 -10.00
CA LEU A 129 -22.06 12.92 -10.69
C LEU A 129 -21.41 13.62 -11.89
N LEU A 130 -22.13 14.50 -12.59
CA LEU A 130 -21.57 15.35 -13.64
C LEU A 130 -20.49 16.29 -13.10
N LEU A 131 -20.74 16.95 -11.96
CA LEU A 131 -19.73 17.77 -11.30
C LEU A 131 -18.50 16.94 -10.92
N LYS A 132 -18.69 15.75 -10.33
CA LYS A 132 -17.60 14.82 -10.00
C LYS A 132 -16.75 14.46 -11.22
N MET A 133 -17.36 14.27 -12.39
CA MET A 133 -16.64 14.04 -13.65
C MET A 133 -15.78 15.23 -14.06
N TYR A 134 -16.29 16.46 -13.92
CA TYR A 134 -15.52 17.67 -14.19
C TYR A 134 -14.36 17.87 -13.22
N GLN A 135 -14.59 17.67 -11.92
CA GLN A 135 -13.55 17.75 -10.88
C GLN A 135 -12.41 16.76 -11.15
N LEU A 136 -12.74 15.51 -11.47
CA LEU A 136 -11.73 14.49 -11.82
C LEU A 136 -10.93 14.86 -13.07
N ALA A 137 -11.60 15.42 -14.08
CA ALA A 137 -10.91 15.93 -15.26
C ALA A 137 -9.97 17.09 -14.92
N ASN A 138 -10.39 17.99 -14.03
CA ASN A 138 -9.57 19.12 -13.60
C ASN A 138 -8.34 18.71 -12.80
N GLU A 139 -8.51 17.81 -11.82
CA GLU A 139 -7.41 17.25 -11.04
C GLU A 139 -6.41 16.49 -11.92
N ALA A 140 -6.93 15.69 -12.85
CA ALA A 140 -6.10 14.88 -13.71
C ALA A 140 -5.29 15.70 -14.69
N PHE A 141 -5.69 16.91 -15.04
CA PHE A 141 -4.99 17.76 -15.99
C PHE A 141 -4.61 19.08 -15.31
N PRO A 142 -3.53 19.15 -14.51
CA PRO A 142 -3.10 20.40 -13.87
C PRO A 142 -2.76 21.50 -14.90
N ILE A 143 -2.84 22.77 -14.50
CA ILE A 143 -2.58 23.92 -15.37
C ILE A 143 -1.12 23.87 -15.84
N THR A 144 -0.92 23.58 -17.13
CA THR A 144 0.36 23.78 -17.80
C THR A 144 0.42 25.21 -18.35
N SER A 145 1.61 25.72 -18.66
CA SER A 145 1.85 27.09 -19.13
C SER A 145 1.05 27.51 -20.39
N ASP A 146 0.46 26.57 -21.12
CA ASP A 146 -0.40 26.80 -22.28
C ASP A 146 -1.90 26.86 -21.91
N GLY A 147 -2.26 27.55 -20.82
CA GLY A 147 -3.53 27.48 -20.07
C GLY A 147 -4.88 27.61 -20.83
N ALA A 148 -4.90 27.80 -22.15
CA ALA A 148 -6.10 27.82 -22.98
C ALA A 148 -6.25 26.52 -23.82
N GLY A 149 -7.47 25.97 -23.83
CA GLY A 149 -7.82 24.83 -24.68
C GLY A 149 -8.92 23.95 -24.12
N VAL A 150 -9.37 23.02 -24.96
CA VAL A 150 -10.40 22.03 -24.63
C VAL A 150 -9.77 20.67 -24.42
N ILE A 151 -10.06 20.05 -23.28
CA ILE A 151 -9.72 18.66 -22.97
C ILE A 151 -10.94 17.80 -23.22
N THR A 152 -10.80 16.79 -24.07
CA THR A 152 -11.89 15.87 -24.40
C THR A 152 -11.85 14.66 -23.46
N VAL A 153 -12.93 14.44 -22.73
CA VAL A 153 -13.06 13.35 -21.78
C VAL A 153 -14.25 12.48 -22.17
N MET A 154 -14.00 11.23 -22.54
CA MET A 154 -15.04 10.28 -22.92
C MET A 154 -15.77 9.78 -21.66
N VAL A 155 -17.10 9.92 -21.60
CA VAL A 155 -17.93 9.48 -20.44
C VAL A 155 -18.96 8.41 -20.84
N GLU A 156 -18.67 7.63 -21.89
CA GLU A 156 -19.58 6.61 -22.43
C GLU A 156 -19.96 5.54 -21.40
N GLU A 157 -19.00 5.09 -20.59
CA GLU A 157 -19.23 4.06 -19.57
C GLU A 157 -20.21 4.54 -18.49
N VAL A 158 -20.02 5.77 -18.00
CA VAL A 158 -20.91 6.42 -17.04
C VAL A 158 -22.30 6.64 -17.65
N ALA A 159 -22.38 6.97 -18.94
CA ALA A 159 -23.65 7.10 -19.65
C ALA A 159 -24.42 5.77 -19.70
N ASN A 160 -23.72 4.67 -20.00
CA ASN A 160 -24.31 3.33 -20.01
C ASN A 160 -24.73 2.87 -18.61
N TYR A 161 -23.94 3.21 -17.60
CA TYR A 161 -24.25 2.92 -16.20
C TYR A 161 -25.51 3.65 -15.72
N ALA A 162 -25.63 4.95 -15.98
CA ALA A 162 -26.83 5.72 -15.63
C ALA A 162 -28.13 5.15 -16.24
N LYS A 163 -28.04 4.50 -17.40
CA LYS A 163 -29.19 3.83 -18.04
C LYS A 163 -29.63 2.56 -17.32
N LYS A 164 -28.68 1.82 -16.73
CA LYS A 164 -28.89 0.48 -16.16
C LYS A 164 -29.06 0.50 -14.64
N CYS A 165 -28.59 1.55 -13.98
CA CYS A 165 -28.59 1.66 -12.52
C CYS A 165 -30.02 1.60 -11.97
N THR A 166 -30.27 0.69 -11.04
CA THR A 166 -31.57 0.52 -10.37
C THR A 166 -31.55 0.97 -8.91
N ASP A 167 -30.37 1.21 -8.33
CA ASP A 167 -30.19 1.63 -6.94
C ASP A 167 -29.58 3.05 -6.86
N PRO A 168 -30.37 4.07 -6.45
CA PRO A 168 -29.90 5.45 -6.35
C PRO A 168 -28.79 5.69 -5.31
N GLU A 169 -28.62 4.82 -4.31
CA GLU A 169 -27.53 4.93 -3.34
C GLU A 169 -26.22 4.42 -3.93
N VAL A 170 -26.29 3.37 -4.76
CA VAL A 170 -25.13 2.84 -5.48
C VAL A 170 -24.63 3.86 -6.50
N PHE A 171 -25.55 4.57 -7.16
CA PHE A 171 -25.21 5.66 -8.06
C PHE A 171 -24.42 6.78 -7.37
N ASP A 172 -24.83 7.20 -6.16
CA ASP A 172 -24.15 8.26 -5.39
C ASP A 172 -22.77 7.83 -4.87
N SER A 173 -22.66 6.56 -4.46
CA SER A 173 -21.41 5.98 -3.96
C SER A 173 -20.46 5.54 -5.09
N THR A 174 -20.87 5.69 -6.35
CA THR A 174 -20.06 5.31 -7.51
C THR A 174 -18.77 6.14 -7.53
N ASN A 175 -17.64 5.45 -7.48
CA ASN A 175 -16.34 6.06 -7.69
C ASN A 175 -16.00 6.06 -9.17
N LEU A 176 -15.31 7.10 -9.61
CA LEU A 176 -14.97 7.32 -11.01
C LEU A 176 -13.47 7.46 -11.12
N GLU A 177 -12.91 6.98 -12.23
CA GLU A 177 -11.48 7.09 -12.51
C GLU A 177 -11.27 7.67 -13.90
N ILE A 178 -10.20 8.43 -14.06
CA ILE A 178 -9.83 9.00 -15.35
C ILE A 178 -8.59 8.32 -15.90
N LYS A 179 -8.74 7.71 -17.09
CA LYS A 179 -7.66 7.05 -17.83
C LYS A 179 -7.28 7.93 -19.01
N ARG A 180 -6.05 8.45 -19.02
CA ARG A 180 -5.49 9.21 -20.15
C ARG A 180 -5.15 8.28 -21.31
N PHE A 181 -5.35 8.72 -22.54
CA PHE A 181 -4.93 7.95 -23.71
C PHE A 181 -3.42 8.15 -23.97
N HIS A 182 -2.70 7.05 -24.25
CA HIS A 182 -1.28 7.12 -24.60
C HIS A 182 -1.07 7.97 -25.86
N GLY A 183 -0.10 8.88 -25.80
CA GLY A 183 0.28 9.72 -26.95
C GLY A 183 -0.60 10.95 -27.18
N THR A 184 -1.53 11.28 -26.26
CA THR A 184 -2.28 12.54 -26.34
C THR A 184 -2.37 13.23 -24.98
N ASP A 185 -2.00 14.51 -24.92
CA ASP A 185 -2.06 15.29 -23.66
C ASP A 185 -3.43 15.91 -23.38
N ARG A 186 -4.39 15.73 -24.31
CA ARG A 186 -5.70 16.40 -24.28
C ARG A 186 -6.90 15.47 -24.35
N THR A 187 -6.68 14.15 -24.29
CA THR A 187 -7.78 13.20 -24.28
C THR A 187 -7.69 12.19 -23.14
N ALA A 188 -8.84 11.91 -22.54
CA ALA A 188 -8.99 10.89 -21.51
C ALA A 188 -10.37 10.23 -21.62
N LYS A 189 -10.58 9.18 -20.84
CA LYS A 189 -11.89 8.59 -20.59
C LYS A 189 -12.14 8.47 -19.10
N ILE A 190 -13.37 8.68 -18.68
CA ILE A 190 -13.83 8.34 -17.33
C ILE A 190 -14.41 6.93 -17.38
N VAL A 191 -13.92 6.09 -16.48
CA VAL A 191 -14.38 4.72 -16.26
C VAL A 191 -14.97 4.62 -14.85
N LEU A 192 -15.88 3.66 -14.64
CA LEU A 192 -16.37 3.37 -13.30
C LEU A 192 -15.23 2.71 -12.53
N SER A 193 -15.11 3.09 -11.27
CA SER A 193 -14.18 2.44 -10.38
C SER A 193 -14.59 0.98 -10.19
N PRO A 194 -13.63 0.04 -10.20
CA PRO A 194 -13.95 -1.38 -10.23
C PRO A 194 -14.64 -1.87 -8.95
N TRP A 195 -14.65 -1.10 -7.86
CA TRP A 195 -15.06 -1.51 -6.51
C TRP A 195 -16.56 -1.79 -6.32
N GLN A 196 -17.33 -1.94 -7.39
CA GLN A 196 -18.72 -2.39 -7.32
C GLN A 196 -18.90 -3.56 -8.27
N ILE A 197 -19.30 -4.70 -7.71
CA ILE A 197 -19.60 -5.90 -8.48
C ILE A 197 -21.05 -6.26 -8.20
N GLU A 198 -21.89 -6.06 -9.21
CA GLU A 198 -23.26 -6.54 -9.18
C GLU A 198 -23.25 -8.06 -9.05
N THR A 199 -23.75 -8.55 -7.92
CA THR A 199 -23.91 -9.97 -7.63
C THR A 199 -25.26 -10.19 -6.95
N ASN A 200 -25.83 -11.38 -7.16
CA ASN A 200 -27.00 -11.83 -6.41
C ASN A 200 -26.47 -12.61 -5.18
N PRO A 201 -26.68 -12.11 -3.95
CA PRO A 201 -26.18 -12.77 -2.74
C PRO A 201 -26.64 -14.23 -2.60
N GLU A 202 -27.92 -14.53 -2.91
CA GLU A 202 -28.47 -15.89 -2.81
C GLU A 202 -27.86 -16.85 -3.83
N LEU A 203 -27.52 -16.35 -5.02
CA LEU A 203 -26.84 -17.15 -6.03
C LEU A 203 -25.38 -17.40 -5.60
N LEU A 204 -24.73 -16.35 -5.08
CA LEU A 204 -23.34 -16.44 -4.64
C LEU A 204 -23.17 -17.45 -3.49
N ASP A 205 -24.12 -17.44 -2.56
CA ASP A 205 -24.15 -18.38 -1.44
C ASP A 205 -24.27 -19.83 -1.91
N LYS A 206 -25.21 -20.11 -2.82
CA LYS A 206 -25.37 -21.43 -3.45
C LYS A 206 -24.11 -21.88 -4.21
N GLU A 207 -23.41 -20.96 -4.87
CA GLU A 207 -22.16 -21.29 -5.57
C GLU A 207 -21.03 -21.66 -4.61
N VAL A 208 -20.95 -20.98 -3.46
CA VAL A 208 -19.98 -21.29 -2.38
C VAL A 208 -20.31 -22.64 -1.75
N GLU A 209 -21.56 -22.90 -1.38
CA GLU A 209 -22.02 -24.20 -0.85
C GLU A 209 -21.71 -25.33 -1.85
N ALA A 210 -22.05 -25.14 -3.12
CA ALA A 210 -21.78 -26.12 -4.17
C ALA A 210 -20.28 -26.36 -4.35
N LEU A 211 -19.44 -25.32 -4.26
CA LEU A 211 -17.99 -25.44 -4.34
C LEU A 211 -17.46 -26.35 -3.23
N PHE A 212 -17.76 -26.06 -1.97
CA PHE A 212 -17.24 -26.83 -0.85
C PHE A 212 -17.89 -28.21 -0.72
N THR A 213 -19.14 -28.37 -1.17
CA THR A 213 -19.74 -29.70 -1.35
C THR A 213 -18.93 -30.52 -2.36
N ASP A 214 -18.57 -29.98 -3.52
CA ASP A 214 -17.73 -30.70 -4.50
C ASP A 214 -16.32 -31.00 -3.98
N VAL A 215 -15.73 -30.11 -3.19
CA VAL A 215 -14.42 -30.36 -2.56
C VAL A 215 -14.52 -31.50 -1.55
N SER A 216 -15.55 -31.54 -0.69
CA SER A 216 -15.76 -32.62 0.30
C SER A 216 -15.97 -33.98 -0.37
N MET A 217 -16.67 -34.01 -1.51
CA MET A 217 -16.87 -35.22 -2.31
C MET A 217 -15.63 -35.62 -3.15
N GLN A 218 -14.52 -34.90 -3.01
CA GLN A 218 -13.29 -35.05 -3.80
C GLN A 218 -13.51 -34.93 -5.33
N GLY A 219 -14.63 -34.32 -5.74
CA GLY A 219 -14.99 -34.09 -7.14
C GLY A 219 -14.36 -32.83 -7.73
N CYS A 220 -13.82 -31.95 -6.88
CA CYS A 220 -13.15 -30.72 -7.29
C CYS A 220 -11.63 -30.92 -7.36
N SER A 221 -11.03 -30.72 -8.55
CA SER A 221 -9.58 -30.62 -8.70
C SER A 221 -9.10 -29.21 -8.34
N GLU A 222 -7.80 -29.05 -8.07
CA GLU A 222 -7.20 -27.75 -7.73
C GLU A 222 -7.42 -26.70 -8.82
N GLN A 223 -7.27 -27.08 -10.10
CA GLN A 223 -7.50 -26.17 -11.23
C GLN A 223 -8.98 -25.77 -11.35
N THR A 224 -9.90 -26.71 -11.10
CA THR A 224 -11.34 -26.43 -11.08
C THR A 224 -11.68 -25.51 -9.91
N PHE A 225 -11.11 -25.74 -8.73
CA PHE A 225 -11.27 -24.89 -7.55
C PHE A 225 -10.84 -23.45 -7.84
N GLN A 226 -9.61 -23.24 -8.35
CA GLN A 226 -9.13 -21.91 -8.71
C GLN A 226 -10.01 -21.20 -9.75
N SER A 227 -10.52 -21.94 -10.75
CA SER A 227 -11.40 -21.38 -11.77
C SER A 227 -12.74 -20.92 -11.18
N ARG A 228 -13.26 -21.67 -10.19
CA ARG A 228 -14.52 -21.36 -9.50
C ARG A 228 -14.36 -20.28 -8.42
N LEU A 229 -13.17 -20.08 -7.85
CA LEU A 229 -12.92 -19.01 -6.87
C LEU A 229 -13.38 -17.63 -7.37
N LYS A 230 -13.17 -17.32 -8.65
CA LYS A 230 -13.60 -16.03 -9.22
C LYS A 230 -15.12 -15.85 -9.32
N ILE A 231 -15.86 -16.95 -9.32
CA ILE A 231 -17.31 -16.97 -9.34
C ILE A 231 -17.83 -16.82 -7.90
N CYS A 232 -17.26 -17.59 -6.98
CA CYS A 232 -17.62 -17.63 -5.56
C CYS A 232 -17.16 -16.41 -4.77
N PHE A 233 -16.06 -15.78 -5.18
CA PHE A 233 -15.44 -14.61 -4.56
C PHE A 233 -15.19 -13.57 -5.66
N PRO A 234 -16.25 -12.88 -6.11
CA PRO A 234 -16.20 -11.97 -7.25
C PRO A 234 -15.17 -10.85 -7.06
N GLU A 235 -14.80 -10.53 -5.82
CA GLU A 235 -13.82 -9.50 -5.49
C GLU A 235 -12.43 -9.77 -6.07
N PHE A 236 -12.12 -10.98 -6.53
CA PHE A 236 -10.92 -11.19 -7.36
C PHE A 236 -10.89 -10.31 -8.61
N LYS A 237 -12.05 -9.83 -9.10
CA LYS A 237 -12.13 -8.84 -10.19
C LYS A 237 -11.42 -7.53 -9.86
N TYR A 238 -11.35 -7.15 -8.58
CA TYR A 238 -10.59 -5.99 -8.10
C TYR A 238 -9.08 -6.13 -8.33
N MET A 239 -8.62 -7.35 -8.60
CA MET A 239 -7.21 -7.72 -8.76
C MET A 239 -6.91 -8.27 -10.16
N ASP A 240 -7.89 -8.31 -11.07
CA ASP A 240 -7.78 -8.94 -12.40
C ASP A 240 -7.34 -7.97 -13.52
N ASP A 241 -6.91 -6.73 -13.22
CA ASP A 241 -6.42 -5.80 -14.26
C ASP A 241 -5.09 -6.30 -14.85
N GLU A 242 -5.05 -6.49 -16.18
CA GLU A 242 -3.84 -6.89 -16.93
C GLU A 242 -2.71 -5.86 -16.82
N ASN A 243 -3.02 -4.63 -16.41
CA ASN A 243 -2.05 -3.58 -16.09
C ASN A 243 -2.00 -3.26 -14.59
N SER A 244 -2.40 -4.20 -13.74
CA SER A 244 -2.37 -4.01 -12.29
C SER A 244 -0.94 -3.74 -11.79
N ASP A 245 -0.85 -2.87 -10.79
CA ASP A 245 0.35 -2.60 -10.01
C ASP A 245 0.93 -3.94 -9.50
N GLU A 246 2.25 -4.07 -9.48
CA GLU A 246 2.97 -5.25 -8.98
C GLU A 246 2.47 -5.65 -7.57
N ILE A 247 2.18 -4.67 -6.72
CA ILE A 247 1.62 -4.88 -5.38
C ILE A 247 0.26 -5.59 -5.45
N VAL A 248 -0.61 -5.21 -6.40
CA VAL A 248 -1.93 -5.83 -6.57
C VAL A 248 -1.80 -7.25 -7.12
N ALA A 249 -0.87 -7.48 -8.05
CA ALA A 249 -0.57 -8.82 -8.54
C ALA A 249 -0.04 -9.73 -7.42
N GLU A 250 0.79 -9.21 -6.51
CA GLU A 250 1.22 -9.95 -5.32
C GLU A 250 0.06 -10.27 -4.38
N ILE A 251 -0.77 -9.28 -4.04
CA ILE A 251 -1.97 -9.47 -3.18
C ILE A 251 -2.86 -10.56 -3.76
N LYS A 252 -3.11 -10.54 -5.07
CA LYS A 252 -3.88 -11.58 -5.76
C LYS A 252 -3.26 -12.96 -5.59
N LYS A 253 -1.96 -13.09 -5.85
CA LYS A 253 -1.28 -14.38 -5.76
C LYS A 253 -1.29 -14.94 -4.34
N ARG A 254 -1.09 -14.09 -3.33
CA ARG A 254 -1.19 -14.45 -1.91
C ARG A 254 -2.62 -14.87 -1.52
N SER A 255 -3.63 -14.16 -2.01
CA SER A 255 -5.04 -14.46 -1.74
C SER A 255 -5.47 -15.79 -2.36
N ILE A 256 -5.06 -16.07 -3.60
CA ILE A 256 -5.29 -17.36 -4.25
C ILE A 256 -4.61 -18.49 -3.47
N CYS A 257 -3.33 -18.30 -3.07
CA CYS A 257 -2.61 -19.30 -2.27
C CYS A 257 -3.27 -19.53 -0.90
N THR A 258 -3.80 -18.49 -0.27
CA THR A 258 -4.57 -18.59 0.98
C THR A 258 -5.83 -19.43 0.78
N MET A 259 -6.59 -19.18 -0.29
CA MET A 259 -7.77 -19.99 -0.64
C MET A 259 -7.41 -21.44 -0.98
N LEU A 260 -6.25 -21.67 -1.62
CA LEU A 260 -5.74 -23.03 -1.86
C LEU A 260 -5.37 -23.75 -0.56
N CYS A 261 -4.81 -23.04 0.43
CA CYS A 261 -4.57 -23.60 1.75
C CYS A 261 -5.86 -24.12 2.38
N ILE A 262 -6.96 -23.36 2.27
CA ILE A 262 -8.29 -23.81 2.72
C ILE A 262 -8.70 -25.09 1.99
N TYR A 263 -8.59 -25.09 0.66
CA TYR A 263 -8.90 -26.27 -0.16
C TYR A 263 -8.10 -27.51 0.25
N TRP A 264 -6.77 -27.40 0.43
CA TRP A 264 -5.94 -28.54 0.82
C TRP A 264 -6.27 -29.05 2.22
N LEU A 265 -6.57 -28.16 3.17
CA LEU A 265 -6.96 -28.54 4.54
C LEU A 265 -8.33 -29.21 4.59
N TYR A 266 -9.29 -28.67 3.85
CA TYR A 266 -10.64 -29.20 3.76
C TYR A 266 -10.69 -30.54 3.02
N ALA A 267 -9.89 -30.71 1.96
CA ALA A 267 -9.79 -31.95 1.19
C ALA A 267 -8.81 -32.99 1.74
N ASP A 268 -8.16 -32.73 2.90
CA ASP A 268 -7.14 -33.59 3.51
C ASP A 268 -5.93 -33.91 2.60
N ARG A 269 -5.40 -32.88 1.94
CA ARG A 269 -4.32 -32.99 0.94
C ARG A 269 -2.97 -32.51 1.48
N HIS A 270 -2.40 -33.28 2.42
CA HIS A 270 -1.11 -32.96 3.05
C HIS A 270 0.04 -32.80 2.06
N MET A 271 0.13 -33.70 1.07
CA MET A 271 1.20 -33.70 0.07
C MET A 271 1.15 -32.46 -0.82
N GLU A 272 -0.03 -32.02 -1.25
CA GLU A 272 -0.20 -30.79 -2.00
C GLU A 272 0.07 -29.55 -1.14
N PHE A 273 -0.39 -29.55 0.12
CA PHE A 273 -0.13 -28.45 1.05
C PHE A 273 1.37 -28.22 1.28
N THR A 274 2.16 -29.28 1.40
CA THR A 274 3.61 -29.23 1.66
C THR A 274 4.47 -29.19 0.39
N ARG A 275 3.85 -29.24 -0.79
CA ARG A 275 4.57 -29.24 -2.07
C ARG A 275 5.38 -27.96 -2.24
N GLY A 276 6.69 -28.12 -2.47
CA GLY A 276 7.63 -26.99 -2.62
C GLY A 276 8.34 -26.59 -1.33
N GLN A 277 7.93 -27.10 -0.17
CA GLN A 277 8.73 -26.98 1.06
C GLN A 277 10.01 -27.84 0.95
N ALA A 278 11.09 -27.40 1.59
CA ALA A 278 12.29 -28.22 1.70
C ALA A 278 11.98 -29.48 2.52
N VAL A 279 12.43 -30.66 2.08
CA VAL A 279 12.11 -31.95 2.72
C VAL A 279 12.47 -31.97 4.21
N SER A 280 13.56 -31.31 4.60
CA SER A 280 14.00 -31.22 6.00
C SER A 280 13.19 -30.24 6.86
N GLN A 281 12.35 -29.40 6.25
CA GLN A 281 11.54 -28.38 6.91
C GLN A 281 10.03 -28.62 6.71
N GLY A 282 9.68 -29.68 5.97
CA GLY A 282 8.30 -30.01 5.62
C GLY A 282 7.42 -30.20 6.84
N LEU A 283 6.21 -29.66 6.82
CA LEU A 283 5.20 -29.92 7.85
C LEU A 283 4.97 -31.43 7.98
N THR A 284 5.11 -31.98 9.18
CA THR A 284 4.96 -33.41 9.44
C THR A 284 3.50 -33.85 9.42
N GLU A 285 3.26 -35.15 9.21
CA GLU A 285 1.91 -35.76 9.24
C GLU A 285 1.24 -35.62 10.62
N ASP A 286 2.01 -35.71 11.71
CA ASP A 286 1.50 -35.51 13.07
C ASP A 286 1.02 -34.07 13.27
N SER A 287 1.82 -33.11 12.79
CA SER A 287 1.47 -31.68 12.80
C SER A 287 0.28 -31.37 11.90
N TRP A 288 0.18 -32.03 10.74
CA TRP A 288 -0.98 -31.95 9.86
C TRP A 288 -2.27 -32.48 10.52
N SER A 289 -2.19 -33.63 11.18
CA SER A 289 -3.31 -34.22 11.90
C SER A 289 -3.80 -33.31 13.03
N PHE A 290 -2.88 -32.73 13.80
CA PHE A 290 -3.22 -31.70 14.80
C PHE A 290 -3.89 -30.50 14.14
N LEU A 291 -3.32 -29.99 13.05
CA LEU A 291 -3.82 -28.81 12.36
C LEU A 291 -5.27 -29.00 11.90
N ARG A 292 -5.57 -30.16 11.31
CA ARG A 292 -6.95 -30.51 10.91
C ARG A 292 -7.86 -30.64 12.12
N SER A 293 -7.41 -31.28 13.20
CA SER A 293 -8.19 -31.36 14.44
C SER A 293 -8.49 -29.99 15.04
N TRP A 294 -7.55 -29.05 14.99
CA TRP A 294 -7.73 -27.69 15.50
C TRP A 294 -8.69 -26.86 14.63
N LEU A 295 -8.66 -27.08 13.32
CA LEU A 295 -9.56 -26.44 12.36
C LEU A 295 -10.89 -27.17 12.18
N GLN A 296 -11.06 -28.34 12.80
CA GLN A 296 -12.22 -29.22 12.59
C GLN A 296 -13.58 -28.50 12.70
N PRO A 297 -13.82 -27.61 13.68
CA PRO A 297 -15.10 -26.89 13.74
C PRO A 297 -15.37 -26.03 12.50
N MET A 298 -14.34 -25.43 11.91
CA MET A 298 -14.43 -24.70 10.63
C MET A 298 -14.65 -25.65 9.45
N LEU A 299 -14.08 -26.86 9.49
CA LEU A 299 -14.19 -27.83 8.39
C LEU A 299 -15.51 -28.60 8.39
N ASP A 300 -16.18 -28.72 9.53
CA ASP A 300 -17.47 -29.43 9.66
C ASP A 300 -18.67 -28.54 9.31
N ASP A 301 -18.51 -27.21 9.37
CA ASP A 301 -19.58 -26.25 9.13
C ASP A 301 -19.24 -25.33 7.94
N ILE A 302 -20.00 -25.48 6.85
CA ILE A 302 -19.84 -24.68 5.63
C ILE A 302 -20.13 -23.20 5.89
N GLU A 303 -21.02 -22.87 6.83
CA GLU A 303 -21.32 -21.48 7.19
C GLU A 303 -20.07 -20.84 7.84
N VAL A 304 -19.43 -21.55 8.77
CA VAL A 304 -18.16 -21.13 9.40
C VAL A 304 -17.04 -20.97 8.38
N LEU A 305 -16.87 -21.96 7.51
CA LEU A 305 -15.88 -21.93 6.43
C LEU A 305 -16.11 -20.72 5.51
N SER A 306 -17.36 -20.46 5.17
CA SER A 306 -17.81 -19.33 4.36
C SER A 306 -17.42 -17.98 4.98
N VAL A 307 -17.61 -17.82 6.29
CA VAL A 307 -17.19 -16.59 7.01
C VAL A 307 -15.67 -16.44 7.03
N VAL A 308 -14.91 -17.51 7.24
CA VAL A 308 -13.44 -17.47 7.20
C VAL A 308 -12.93 -17.09 5.80
N CYS A 309 -13.55 -17.62 4.75
CA CYS A 309 -13.21 -17.23 3.37
C CYS A 309 -13.53 -15.75 3.12
N ALA A 310 -14.67 -15.25 3.60
CA ALA A 310 -15.00 -13.84 3.53
C ALA A 310 -13.99 -12.98 4.31
N ALA A 311 -13.53 -13.42 5.48
CA ALA A 311 -12.50 -12.74 6.27
C ALA A 311 -11.20 -12.54 5.49
N VAL A 312 -10.71 -13.61 4.84
CA VAL A 312 -9.53 -13.59 3.98
C VAL A 312 -9.72 -12.60 2.83
N MET A 313 -10.87 -12.62 2.16
CA MET A 313 -11.13 -11.71 1.04
C MET A 313 -11.18 -10.25 1.49
N VAL A 314 -11.87 -9.94 2.58
CA VAL A 314 -11.98 -8.57 3.10
C VAL A 314 -10.61 -7.99 3.41
N ARG A 315 -9.74 -8.76 4.10
CA ARG A 315 -8.37 -8.33 4.43
C ARG A 315 -7.51 -8.13 3.18
N ALA A 316 -7.61 -9.03 2.20
CA ALA A 316 -6.90 -8.90 0.93
C ALA A 316 -7.30 -7.63 0.16
N ILE A 317 -8.60 -7.36 0.04
CA ILE A 317 -9.12 -6.18 -0.69
C ILE A 317 -8.73 -4.90 0.03
N CYS A 318 -8.88 -4.86 1.35
CA CYS A 318 -8.49 -3.69 2.15
C CYS A 318 -6.98 -3.44 2.15
N SER A 319 -6.17 -4.39 1.71
CA SER A 319 -4.72 -4.19 1.50
C SER A 319 -4.40 -3.50 0.17
N ILE A 320 -5.33 -3.47 -0.79
CA ILE A 320 -5.13 -2.84 -2.11
C ILE A 320 -4.97 -1.31 -1.92
N PRO A 321 -3.83 -0.70 -2.28
CA PRO A 321 -3.57 0.72 -2.01
C PRO A 321 -4.64 1.65 -2.60
N LYS A 322 -5.04 1.40 -3.84
CA LYS A 322 -6.05 2.20 -4.54
C LYS A 322 -7.45 2.04 -3.94
N PHE A 323 -7.79 0.85 -3.47
CA PHE A 323 -9.05 0.59 -2.76
C PHE A 323 -9.09 1.41 -1.48
N ARG A 324 -8.02 1.38 -0.67
CA ARG A 324 -7.90 2.20 0.56
C ARG A 324 -8.06 3.69 0.27
N GLN A 325 -7.35 4.20 -0.73
CA GLN A 325 -7.40 5.62 -1.09
C GLN A 325 -8.81 6.08 -1.49
N GLN A 326 -9.60 5.21 -2.13
CA GLN A 326 -10.94 5.56 -2.61
C GLN A 326 -12.06 5.24 -1.60
N GLN A 327 -11.96 4.14 -0.84
CA GLN A 327 -13.00 3.69 0.08
C GLN A 327 -12.79 4.14 1.53
N ALA A 328 -11.57 4.53 1.90
CA ALA A 328 -11.19 4.86 3.28
C ALA A 328 -10.16 6.01 3.30
N LYS A 329 -10.49 7.11 2.61
CA LYS A 329 -9.57 8.25 2.42
C LYS A 329 -9.09 8.80 3.76
N GLY A 330 -7.78 8.92 3.91
CA GLY A 330 -7.13 9.45 5.13
C GLY A 330 -6.80 8.38 6.17
N LEU A 331 -7.22 7.13 5.98
CA LEU A 331 -6.82 6.02 6.84
C LEU A 331 -5.63 5.29 6.21
N SER A 332 -4.53 5.17 6.97
CA SER A 332 -3.33 4.42 6.56
C SER A 332 -3.38 2.97 7.03
N GLU A 333 -3.91 2.74 8.22
CA GLU A 333 -3.89 1.43 8.87
C GLU A 333 -4.87 0.45 8.21
N PRO A 334 -4.41 -0.72 7.73
CA PRO A 334 -5.27 -1.71 7.10
C PRO A 334 -6.49 -2.10 7.95
N ARG A 335 -6.33 -2.16 9.27
CA ARG A 335 -7.42 -2.44 10.21
C ARG A 335 -8.50 -1.36 10.21
N ASP A 336 -8.10 -0.09 10.33
CA ASP A 336 -9.04 1.03 10.35
C ASP A 336 -9.79 1.11 9.02
N VAL A 337 -9.11 0.78 7.91
CA VAL A 337 -9.75 0.61 6.61
C VAL A 337 -10.79 -0.50 6.66
N VAL A 338 -10.45 -1.70 7.14
CA VAL A 338 -11.41 -2.82 7.23
C VAL A 338 -12.63 -2.41 8.06
N ALA A 339 -12.43 -1.87 9.26
CA ALA A 339 -13.52 -1.42 10.13
C ALA A 339 -14.39 -0.33 9.46
N HIS A 340 -13.76 0.63 8.78
CA HIS A 340 -14.46 1.67 8.03
C HIS A 340 -15.29 1.09 6.89
N VAL A 341 -14.70 0.22 6.08
CA VAL A 341 -15.34 -0.36 4.88
C VAL A 341 -16.49 -1.28 5.25
N LEU A 342 -16.33 -2.15 6.25
CA LEU A 342 -17.41 -3.02 6.73
C LEU A 342 -18.61 -2.20 7.24
N LYS A 343 -18.34 -1.06 7.90
CA LYS A 343 -19.38 -0.19 8.47
C LYS A 343 -20.06 0.72 7.45
N HIS A 344 -19.29 1.32 6.56
CA HIS A 344 -19.76 2.41 5.69
C HIS A 344 -19.96 2.01 4.23
N CYS A 345 -19.23 0.99 3.77
CA CYS A 345 -19.20 0.59 2.36
C CYS A 345 -19.43 -0.92 2.15
N PRO A 346 -20.30 -1.63 2.88
CA PRO A 346 -20.39 -3.09 2.76
C PRO A 346 -20.76 -3.58 1.34
N LYS A 347 -21.40 -2.74 0.52
CA LYS A 347 -21.76 -3.03 -0.88
C LYS A 347 -20.57 -3.32 -1.80
N VAL A 348 -19.35 -2.94 -1.40
CA VAL A 348 -18.12 -3.25 -2.16
C VAL A 348 -17.52 -4.62 -1.80
N LEU A 349 -18.16 -5.37 -0.90
CA LEU A 349 -17.69 -6.67 -0.41
C LEU A 349 -18.79 -7.73 -0.57
N PRO A 350 -19.10 -8.21 -1.79
CA PRO A 350 -20.10 -9.26 -2.03
C PRO A 350 -20.01 -10.47 -1.09
N SER A 351 -18.81 -10.95 -0.81
CA SER A 351 -18.55 -12.09 0.07
C SER A 351 -18.92 -11.80 1.53
N TYR A 352 -18.84 -10.54 1.95
CA TYR A 352 -19.36 -10.09 3.24
C TYR A 352 -20.87 -9.88 3.19
N GLN A 353 -21.40 -9.31 2.11
CA GLN A 353 -22.83 -9.00 1.97
C GLN A 353 -23.74 -10.22 1.94
N ARG A 354 -23.27 -11.33 1.38
CA ARG A 354 -24.04 -12.57 1.33
C ARG A 354 -24.24 -13.23 2.69
N LEU A 355 -23.34 -12.95 3.63
CA LEU A 355 -23.44 -13.48 4.99
C LEU A 355 -24.69 -12.95 5.69
N ASN A 356 -25.26 -13.78 6.56
CA ASN A 356 -26.41 -13.37 7.35
C ASN A 356 -26.03 -12.23 8.33
N PRO A 357 -27.01 -11.48 8.89
CA PRO A 357 -26.71 -10.34 9.76
C PRO A 357 -25.81 -10.65 10.97
N ASP A 358 -25.98 -11.83 11.57
CA ASP A 358 -25.24 -12.24 12.76
C ASP A 358 -23.78 -12.57 12.42
N GLU A 359 -23.56 -13.32 11.34
CA GLU A 359 -22.22 -13.60 10.78
C GLU A 359 -21.49 -12.32 10.38
N ARG A 360 -22.19 -11.36 9.78
CA ARG A 360 -21.63 -10.05 9.41
C ARG A 360 -21.16 -9.26 10.63
N GLN A 361 -21.92 -9.32 11.72
CA GLN A 361 -21.54 -8.69 12.97
C GLN A 361 -20.31 -9.38 13.56
N GLN A 362 -20.33 -10.72 13.65
CA GLN A 362 -19.21 -11.50 14.19
C GLN A 362 -17.92 -11.32 13.40
N LEU A 363 -18.01 -11.29 12.07
CA LEU A 363 -16.86 -11.03 11.21
C LEU A 363 -16.33 -9.61 11.40
N ALA A 364 -17.21 -8.62 11.51
CA ALA A 364 -16.81 -7.24 11.78
C ALA A 364 -16.17 -7.06 13.17
N GLU A 365 -16.66 -7.77 14.19
CA GLU A 365 -16.04 -7.87 15.50
C GLU A 365 -14.65 -8.51 15.35
N SER A 366 -14.55 -9.72 14.80
CA SER A 366 -13.30 -10.47 14.60
C SER A 366 -12.21 -9.66 13.89
N LEU A 367 -12.55 -9.01 12.78
CA LEU A 367 -11.61 -8.21 11.98
C LEU A 367 -11.32 -6.83 12.58
N GLY A 368 -12.17 -6.37 13.51
CA GLY A 368 -12.08 -5.06 14.14
C GLY A 368 -11.06 -4.97 15.28
N HIS A 369 -10.45 -6.06 15.74
CA HIS A 369 -9.48 -6.07 16.86
C HIS A 369 -8.02 -5.85 16.44
N ASP A 370 -7.21 -5.25 17.33
CA ASP A 370 -5.77 -4.98 17.12
C ASP A 370 -4.90 -6.19 17.49
N PHE A 371 -5.19 -7.34 16.91
CA PHE A 371 -4.40 -8.55 17.15
C PHE A 371 -3.75 -9.03 15.86
N GLU A 372 -2.43 -9.01 15.84
CA GLU A 372 -1.61 -9.47 14.73
C GLU A 372 -0.85 -10.74 15.14
N LEU A 373 -1.39 -11.89 14.73
CA LEU A 373 -0.85 -13.20 15.11
C LEU A 373 0.65 -13.31 14.80
N HIS A 374 1.10 -12.85 13.63
CA HIS A 374 2.50 -12.96 13.22
C HIS A 374 3.48 -12.24 14.16
N LEU A 375 3.15 -11.03 14.62
CA LEU A 375 3.98 -10.29 15.59
C LEU A 375 4.07 -11.03 16.93
N PHE A 376 2.98 -11.70 17.29
CA PHE A 376 2.91 -12.48 18.51
C PHE A 376 3.74 -13.77 18.41
N LEU A 377 3.70 -14.47 17.27
CA LEU A 377 4.48 -15.68 17.02
C LEU A 377 5.98 -15.46 17.17
N ASP A 378 6.47 -14.28 16.76
CA ASP A 378 7.89 -13.93 16.82
C ASP A 378 8.26 -13.10 18.08
N ALA A 379 7.34 -12.96 19.05
CA ALA A 379 7.50 -12.21 20.31
C ALA A 379 7.80 -10.71 20.14
N GLU A 380 7.50 -10.18 18.95
CA GLU A 380 7.62 -8.76 18.59
C GLU A 380 6.53 -7.91 19.28
N SER A 381 5.34 -8.50 19.51
CA SER A 381 4.27 -7.90 20.32
C SER A 381 4.54 -7.98 21.84
N CYS A 382 3.78 -7.24 22.65
CA CYS A 382 3.77 -7.30 24.11
C CYS A 382 2.45 -7.93 24.64
N PRO A 383 2.38 -8.31 25.93
CA PRO A 383 1.15 -8.84 26.54
C PRO A 383 -0.11 -7.99 26.28
N ALA A 384 0.02 -6.66 26.27
CA ALA A 384 -1.09 -5.76 25.95
C ALA A 384 -1.77 -6.04 24.59
N GLY A 385 -1.06 -6.63 23.61
CA GLY A 385 -1.65 -7.04 22.33
C GLY A 385 -2.71 -8.14 22.47
N LEU A 386 -2.66 -8.94 23.53
CA LEU A 386 -3.68 -9.96 23.84
C LEU A 386 -4.90 -9.38 24.55
N LYS A 387 -4.79 -8.19 25.16
CA LYS A 387 -5.88 -7.56 25.92
C LYS A 387 -7.14 -7.38 25.07
N PHE A 388 -6.98 -7.19 23.76
CA PHE A 388 -8.10 -7.08 22.82
C PHE A 388 -8.88 -8.37 22.61
N LEU A 389 -8.26 -9.53 22.88
CA LEU A 389 -8.92 -10.83 22.81
C LEU A 389 -9.74 -11.11 24.07
N LEU A 390 -9.40 -10.51 25.22
CA LEU A 390 -10.11 -10.78 26.49
C LEU A 390 -11.62 -10.54 26.40
N PRO A 391 -12.14 -9.41 25.86
CA PRO A 391 -13.58 -9.25 25.71
C PRO A 391 -14.19 -10.31 24.80
N LEU A 392 -13.50 -10.77 23.76
CA LEU A 392 -14.03 -11.79 22.87
C LEU A 392 -14.09 -13.16 23.53
N VAL A 393 -13.05 -13.50 24.29
CA VAL A 393 -12.90 -14.79 24.98
C VAL A 393 -13.76 -14.86 26.26
N GLN A 394 -13.93 -13.74 26.98
CA GLN A 394 -14.56 -13.69 28.30
C GLN A 394 -15.97 -13.08 28.32
N SER A 395 -16.47 -12.51 27.20
CA SER A 395 -17.82 -11.90 27.15
C SER A 395 -18.97 -12.91 27.22
N GLU A 396 -18.69 -14.20 27.26
CA GLU A 396 -19.72 -15.23 27.31
C GLU A 396 -20.26 -15.41 28.74
N THR A 397 -21.30 -14.64 29.08
CA THR A 397 -22.24 -15.14 30.09
C THR A 397 -22.93 -16.41 29.55
N PRO A 398 -23.11 -17.48 30.36
CA PRO A 398 -23.76 -18.72 29.93
C PRO A 398 -25.16 -18.53 29.30
N GLU A 399 -25.86 -17.45 29.66
CA GLU A 399 -27.19 -17.09 29.13
C GLU A 399 -27.16 -16.49 27.70
N VAL A 400 -26.03 -15.93 27.27
CA VAL A 400 -25.83 -15.41 25.90
C VAL A 400 -25.32 -16.52 24.98
N ALA A 401 -24.41 -17.36 25.47
CA ALA A 401 -23.95 -18.57 24.78
C ALA A 401 -25.11 -19.54 24.45
N SER A 402 -26.15 -19.60 25.30
CA SER A 402 -27.34 -20.42 25.07
C SER A 402 -28.42 -19.77 24.18
N ARG A 403 -28.29 -18.47 23.85
CA ARG A 403 -29.18 -17.76 22.90
C ARG A 403 -28.60 -17.67 21.49
N ARG A 404 -27.27 -17.75 21.34
CA ARG A 404 -26.63 -17.99 20.05
C ARG A 404 -26.86 -19.45 19.71
N ASN A 405 -27.83 -19.73 18.84
CA ASN A 405 -28.02 -21.06 18.25
C ASN A 405 -26.88 -21.43 17.27
N CYS A 406 -25.72 -20.77 17.36
CA CYS A 406 -24.61 -20.84 16.43
C CYS A 406 -23.34 -21.14 17.24
N ASP A 407 -22.66 -22.25 16.96
CA ASP A 407 -21.40 -22.72 17.58
C ASP A 407 -20.18 -21.85 17.17
N PHE A 408 -20.38 -20.55 16.98
CA PHE A 408 -19.50 -19.66 16.24
C PHE A 408 -18.71 -18.73 17.16
N ASP A 409 -17.37 -18.89 17.21
CA ASP A 409 -16.44 -18.12 18.05
C ASP A 409 -15.65 -17.06 17.23
N PRO A 410 -15.82 -15.74 17.48
CA PRO A 410 -15.06 -14.68 16.83
C PRO A 410 -13.53 -14.80 16.97
N VAL A 411 -13.05 -15.33 18.10
CA VAL A 411 -11.62 -15.56 18.35
C VAL A 411 -11.11 -16.66 17.43
N ALA A 412 -11.88 -17.72 17.27
CA ALA A 412 -11.56 -18.80 16.35
C ALA A 412 -11.48 -18.29 14.91
N VAL A 413 -12.45 -17.50 14.43
CA VAL A 413 -12.39 -16.89 13.07
C VAL A 413 -11.16 -16.02 12.90
N LEU A 414 -10.84 -15.17 13.88
CA LEU A 414 -9.64 -14.34 13.85
C LEU A 414 -8.37 -15.18 13.78
N MET A 415 -8.25 -16.23 14.59
CA MET A 415 -7.09 -17.11 14.64
C MET A 415 -6.93 -17.94 13.37
N TRP A 416 -8.02 -18.54 12.87
CA TRP A 416 -8.00 -19.37 11.66
C TRP A 416 -7.74 -18.54 10.41
N SER A 417 -8.39 -17.38 10.25
CA SER A 417 -8.12 -16.48 9.13
C SER A 417 -6.67 -15.97 9.16
N SER A 418 -6.15 -15.57 10.34
CA SER A 418 -4.75 -15.15 10.49
C SER A 418 -3.76 -16.29 10.18
N PHE A 419 -4.07 -17.52 10.60
CA PHE A 419 -3.28 -18.71 10.27
C PHE A 419 -3.23 -18.95 8.75
N LEU A 420 -4.39 -18.90 8.09
CA LEU A 420 -4.51 -19.14 6.64
C LEU A 420 -3.77 -18.06 5.85
N GLU A 421 -3.88 -16.79 6.24
CA GLU A 421 -3.13 -15.70 5.62
C GLU A 421 -1.62 -15.89 5.74
N LEU A 422 -1.14 -16.36 6.88
CA LEU A 422 0.27 -16.70 7.06
C LEU A 422 0.66 -17.86 6.15
N ALA A 423 -0.14 -18.93 6.09
CA ALA A 423 0.09 -20.07 5.21
C ALA A 423 0.16 -19.67 3.73
N GLY A 424 -0.69 -18.73 3.28
CA GLY A 424 -0.72 -18.21 1.91
C GLY A 424 0.19 -17.02 1.63
N SER A 425 0.90 -16.50 2.63
CA SER A 425 1.67 -15.24 2.54
C SER A 425 2.77 -15.24 1.48
N MET A 426 3.32 -16.42 1.16
CA MET A 426 4.35 -16.62 0.14
C MET A 426 3.77 -16.96 -1.25
N GLY A 427 2.47 -16.79 -1.45
CA GLY A 427 1.78 -17.09 -2.72
C GLY A 427 2.34 -16.37 -3.95
N ALA A 428 2.99 -15.21 -3.75
CA ALA A 428 3.67 -14.49 -4.83
C ALA A 428 4.88 -15.24 -5.40
N GLN A 429 5.53 -16.06 -4.56
CA GLN A 429 6.69 -16.88 -4.93
C GLN A 429 6.25 -18.23 -5.53
N SER A 430 5.27 -18.89 -4.92
CA SER A 430 4.70 -20.14 -5.42
C SER A 430 3.26 -20.33 -4.94
N GLN A 431 2.43 -20.91 -5.80
CA GLN A 431 1.06 -21.34 -5.48
C GLN A 431 0.92 -22.86 -5.44
N GLU A 432 2.02 -23.60 -5.61
CA GLU A 432 2.00 -25.06 -5.65
C GLU A 432 1.83 -25.69 -4.25
N GLY A 433 2.04 -24.93 -3.18
CA GLY A 433 1.91 -25.36 -1.78
C GLY A 433 2.12 -24.18 -0.84
N SER A 434 1.94 -24.37 0.46
CA SER A 434 2.25 -23.35 1.47
C SER A 434 3.75 -23.31 1.74
N LEU A 435 4.50 -22.40 1.11
CA LEU A 435 5.94 -22.28 1.38
C LEU A 435 6.24 -21.75 2.80
N TYR A 436 5.30 -20.99 3.39
CA TYR A 436 5.49 -20.38 4.70
C TYR A 436 5.29 -21.40 5.84
N MET A 437 4.30 -22.29 5.72
CA MET A 437 3.87 -23.15 6.82
C MET A 437 4.74 -24.41 6.96
N THR A 438 6.02 -24.21 7.25
CA THR A 438 6.97 -25.26 7.61
C THR A 438 6.69 -25.82 9.00
N GLU A 439 7.31 -26.95 9.34
CA GLU A 439 7.18 -27.56 10.67
C GLU A 439 7.55 -26.57 11.79
N GLU A 440 8.67 -25.86 11.65
CA GLU A 440 9.11 -24.86 12.63
C GLU A 440 8.07 -23.76 12.85
N ARG A 441 7.50 -23.23 11.76
CA ARG A 441 6.50 -22.16 11.81
C ARG A 441 5.20 -22.65 12.43
N PHE A 442 4.77 -23.86 12.07
CA PHE A 442 3.58 -24.47 12.65
C PHE A 442 3.73 -24.70 14.17
N GLN A 443 4.88 -25.15 14.65
CA GLN A 443 5.09 -25.35 16.10
C GLN A 443 4.93 -24.04 16.89
N LYS A 444 5.36 -22.90 16.34
CA LYS A 444 5.10 -21.58 16.95
C LYS A 444 3.60 -21.29 17.04
N ILE A 445 2.85 -21.58 15.97
CA ILE A 445 1.40 -21.36 15.92
C ILE A 445 0.67 -22.27 16.89
N ARG A 446 1.04 -23.55 16.94
CA ARG A 446 0.49 -24.51 17.89
C ARG A 446 0.66 -24.02 19.33
N ILE A 447 1.87 -23.61 19.70
CA ILE A 447 2.15 -23.05 21.03
C ILE A 447 1.26 -21.84 21.31
N ALA A 448 1.14 -20.91 20.35
CA ALA A 448 0.30 -19.72 20.52
C ALA A 448 -1.19 -20.05 20.65
N ALA A 449 -1.72 -20.92 19.79
CA ALA A 449 -3.13 -21.34 19.79
C ALA A 449 -3.50 -22.04 21.11
N GLU A 450 -2.72 -23.03 21.55
CA GLU A 450 -2.93 -23.74 22.82
C GLU A 450 -2.86 -22.80 24.04
N SER A 451 -2.04 -21.75 23.96
CA SER A 451 -1.88 -20.79 25.07
C SER A 451 -3.01 -19.76 25.09
N ILE A 452 -3.45 -19.27 23.92
CA ILE A 452 -4.59 -18.34 23.80
C ILE A 452 -5.89 -19.01 24.23
N GLN A 453 -6.09 -20.31 23.95
CA GLN A 453 -7.27 -21.05 24.42
C GLN A 453 -7.43 -21.03 25.95
N GLN A 454 -6.33 -20.94 26.71
CA GLN A 454 -6.38 -20.84 28.18
C GLN A 454 -6.91 -19.49 28.68
N MET A 455 -6.98 -18.45 27.82
CA MET A 455 -7.56 -17.15 28.19
C MET A 455 -9.06 -17.22 28.50
N ALA A 456 -9.73 -18.31 28.10
CA ALA A 456 -11.12 -18.59 28.46
C ALA A 456 -11.31 -18.78 29.97
N GLU A 457 -10.25 -19.18 30.68
CA GLU A 457 -10.27 -19.29 32.12
C GLU A 457 -10.14 -17.89 32.76
N SER A 458 -11.15 -17.47 33.54
CA SER A 458 -11.18 -16.12 34.15
C SER A 458 -10.01 -15.83 35.11
N SER A 459 -9.24 -16.84 35.51
CA SER A 459 -8.07 -16.72 36.38
C SER A 459 -6.76 -16.44 35.64
N VAL A 460 -6.74 -16.52 34.31
CA VAL A 460 -5.53 -16.38 33.50
C VAL A 460 -5.45 -14.97 32.91
N SER A 461 -4.38 -14.24 33.21
CA SER A 461 -4.14 -12.91 32.63
C SER A 461 -3.48 -12.98 31.26
N GLU A 462 -3.51 -11.87 30.51
CA GLU A 462 -2.78 -11.74 29.24
C GLU A 462 -1.25 -11.91 29.41
N VAL A 463 -0.72 -11.55 30.59
CA VAL A 463 0.70 -11.70 30.92
C VAL A 463 1.03 -13.18 31.12
N ASP A 464 0.17 -13.93 31.79
CA ASP A 464 0.38 -15.37 32.02
C ASP A 464 0.43 -16.15 30.71
N VAL A 465 -0.47 -15.84 29.78
CA VAL A 465 -0.50 -16.46 28.44
C VAL A 465 0.77 -16.14 27.65
N TYR A 466 1.19 -14.87 27.65
CA TYR A 466 2.41 -14.46 26.97
C TYR A 466 3.66 -15.13 27.56
N ASP A 467 3.77 -15.15 28.89
CA ASP A 467 4.88 -15.80 29.59
C ASP A 467 4.92 -17.31 29.34
N GLN A 468 3.77 -17.98 29.25
CA GLN A 468 3.70 -19.40 28.93
C GLN A 468 4.23 -19.69 27.52
N ILE A 469 3.95 -18.81 26.55
CA ILE A 469 4.47 -18.95 25.18
C ILE A 469 5.98 -18.78 25.16
N LEU A 470 6.50 -17.74 25.83
CA LEU A 470 7.95 -17.54 25.96
C LEU A 470 8.62 -18.73 26.64
N GLU A 471 8.00 -19.31 27.67
CA GLU A 471 8.49 -20.49 28.37
C GLU A 471 8.53 -21.73 27.45
N LYS A 472 7.43 -22.02 26.75
CA LYS A 472 7.35 -23.15 25.81
C LYS A 472 8.38 -23.00 24.68
N ARG A 473 8.55 -21.79 24.12
CA ARG A 473 9.55 -21.50 23.09
C ARG A 473 10.98 -21.61 23.61
N ALA A 474 11.27 -21.09 24.81
CA ALA A 474 12.57 -21.20 25.43
C ALA A 474 12.96 -22.67 25.68
N LYS A 475 12.02 -23.49 26.17
CA LYS A 475 12.23 -24.94 26.33
C LYS A 475 12.56 -25.64 25.02
N ALA A 476 11.92 -25.25 23.92
CA ALA A 476 12.17 -25.84 22.61
C ALA A 476 13.62 -25.63 22.11
N VAL A 477 14.27 -24.55 22.54
CA VAL A 477 15.70 -24.27 22.24
C VAL A 477 16.64 -24.70 23.36
N GLY A 478 16.15 -25.42 24.36
CA GLY A 478 16.95 -25.92 25.49
C GLY A 478 17.26 -24.89 26.58
N LEU A 479 16.58 -23.74 26.60
CA LEU A 479 16.64 -22.77 27.69
C LEU A 479 15.65 -23.14 28.79
N GLN A 480 16.16 -23.56 29.94
CA GLN A 480 15.39 -23.70 31.18
C GLN A 480 15.82 -22.62 32.15
N LEU A 481 14.94 -21.66 32.39
CA LEU A 481 15.21 -20.48 33.20
C LEU A 481 14.08 -20.29 34.21
N ASP A 482 14.40 -19.69 35.35
CA ASP A 482 13.42 -19.41 36.39
C ASP A 482 12.38 -18.35 35.97
N SER A 483 11.49 -17.98 36.88
CA SER A 483 10.46 -16.97 36.68
C SER A 483 10.92 -15.53 36.97
N SER A 484 12.22 -15.30 37.19
CA SER A 484 12.75 -13.96 37.47
C SER A 484 12.61 -13.03 36.25
N LEU A 485 12.56 -11.71 36.48
CA LEU A 485 12.46 -10.73 35.40
C LEU A 485 13.64 -10.81 34.40
N PRO A 486 14.91 -10.95 34.82
CA PRO A 486 16.02 -11.15 33.89
C PRO A 486 15.85 -12.41 33.03
N SER A 487 15.38 -13.52 33.63
CA SER A 487 15.10 -14.75 32.89
C SER A 487 13.98 -14.56 31.87
N LYS A 488 12.89 -13.87 32.22
CA LYS A 488 11.81 -13.53 31.27
C LYS A 488 12.31 -12.67 30.11
N ALA A 489 13.11 -11.64 30.41
CA ALA A 489 13.73 -10.80 29.40
C ALA A 489 14.62 -11.61 28.44
N LEU A 490 15.42 -12.54 28.98
CA LEU A 490 16.24 -13.43 28.17
C LEU A 490 15.40 -14.34 27.28
N LYS A 491 14.31 -14.95 27.79
CA LYS A 491 13.38 -15.76 26.98
C LYS A 491 12.82 -14.96 25.80
N ARG A 492 12.36 -13.72 26.05
CA ARG A 492 11.85 -12.83 25.00
C ARG A 492 12.93 -12.45 24.00
N LEU A 493 14.11 -12.06 24.47
CA LEU A 493 15.21 -11.68 23.58
C LEU A 493 15.69 -12.86 22.72
N SER A 494 15.72 -14.08 23.25
CA SER A 494 16.02 -15.28 22.46
C SER A 494 14.95 -15.56 21.40
N CYS A 495 13.68 -15.31 21.72
CA CYS A 495 12.59 -15.40 20.75
C CYS A 495 12.74 -14.37 19.63
N LEU A 496 13.04 -13.12 19.98
CA LEU A 496 13.32 -12.02 19.05
C LEU A 496 14.59 -12.28 18.23
N ALA A 497 15.62 -12.92 18.78
CA ALA A 497 16.83 -13.25 18.02
C ALA A 497 16.66 -14.47 17.10
N ALA A 498 15.45 -15.04 17.03
CA ALA A 498 15.16 -16.31 16.37
C ALA A 498 16.20 -17.39 16.71
N SER A 499 16.49 -17.57 18.00
CA SER A 499 17.39 -18.63 18.45
C SER A 499 16.85 -19.99 18.02
N ARG A 500 17.70 -20.81 17.38
CA ARG A 500 17.31 -22.13 16.85
C ARG A 500 17.71 -23.27 17.76
N ASP A 501 18.73 -23.04 18.58
CA ASP A 501 19.30 -24.02 19.49
C ASP A 501 19.86 -23.35 20.77
N ASN A 502 20.46 -24.18 21.62
CA ASN A 502 21.06 -23.73 22.88
C ASN A 502 22.26 -22.80 22.65
N THR A 503 23.01 -22.98 21.55
CA THR A 503 24.16 -22.15 21.21
C THR A 503 23.72 -20.73 20.89
N ASP A 504 22.70 -20.58 20.04
CA ASP A 504 22.11 -19.28 19.72
C ASP A 504 21.59 -18.59 20.98
N ALA A 505 20.89 -19.34 21.84
CA ALA A 505 20.37 -18.85 23.10
C ALA A 505 21.48 -18.36 24.06
N GLU A 506 22.61 -19.06 24.12
CA GLU A 506 23.76 -18.65 24.91
C GLU A 506 24.45 -17.41 24.32
N ASN A 507 24.53 -17.28 22.99
CA ASN A 507 25.02 -16.06 22.35
C ASN A 507 24.15 -14.84 22.70
N VAL A 508 22.82 -15.03 22.78
CA VAL A 508 21.89 -13.99 23.23
C VAL A 508 22.11 -13.63 24.71
N ARG A 509 22.33 -14.63 25.57
CA ARG A 509 22.68 -14.39 26.98
C ARG A 509 23.95 -13.57 27.11
N GLN A 510 25.01 -13.96 26.39
CA GLN A 510 26.28 -13.23 26.38
C GLN A 510 26.11 -11.79 25.88
N ALA A 511 25.27 -11.56 24.86
CA ALA A 511 24.95 -10.22 24.37
C ALA A 511 24.24 -9.36 25.42
N LEU A 512 23.32 -9.96 26.21
CA LEU A 512 22.64 -9.28 27.31
C LEU A 512 23.59 -9.01 28.50
N ASP A 513 24.48 -9.96 28.82
CA ASP A 513 25.47 -9.84 29.89
C ASP A 513 26.58 -8.84 29.55
N ALA A 514 26.83 -8.59 28.26
CA ALA A 514 27.76 -7.57 27.78
C ALA A 514 27.24 -6.13 27.92
N LEU A 515 25.99 -5.94 28.38
CA LEU A 515 25.46 -4.64 28.78
C LEU A 515 25.99 -4.26 30.17
N SER A 516 26.10 -2.95 30.44
CA SER A 516 26.32 -2.47 31.81
C SER A 516 25.16 -2.88 32.72
N ASP A 517 25.37 -2.96 34.03
CA ASP A 517 24.30 -3.35 34.97
C ASP A 517 23.07 -2.42 34.86
N GLU A 518 23.31 -1.13 34.61
CA GLU A 518 22.25 -0.14 34.40
C GLU A 518 21.49 -0.39 33.09
N ASP A 519 22.22 -0.55 31.98
CA ASP A 519 21.63 -0.81 30.67
C ASP A 519 20.88 -2.14 30.64
N ARG A 520 21.43 -3.18 31.28
CA ARG A 520 20.78 -4.48 31.45
C ARG A 520 19.49 -4.32 32.25
N GLY A 521 19.49 -3.53 33.32
CA GLY A 521 18.29 -3.21 34.09
C GLY A 521 17.20 -2.54 33.24
N ARG A 522 17.57 -1.56 32.40
CA ARG A 522 16.62 -0.90 31.48
C ARG A 522 16.11 -1.86 30.41
N MET A 523 16.97 -2.67 29.81
CA MET A 523 16.59 -3.69 28.81
C MET A 523 15.62 -4.71 29.40
N VAL A 524 15.91 -5.25 30.59
CA VAL A 524 15.01 -6.18 31.30
C VAL A 524 13.65 -5.54 31.53
N LYS A 525 13.62 -4.27 31.95
CA LYS A 525 12.38 -3.52 32.14
C LYS A 525 11.58 -3.39 30.83
N TYR A 526 12.21 -3.03 29.71
CA TYR A 526 11.49 -2.89 28.43
C TYR A 526 10.95 -4.23 27.92
N LEU A 527 11.76 -5.29 28.00
CA LEU A 527 11.37 -6.62 27.51
C LEU A 527 10.29 -7.28 28.35
N THR A 528 10.16 -6.92 29.64
CA THR A 528 9.15 -7.49 30.56
C THR A 528 7.95 -6.56 30.80
N ASN A 529 7.92 -5.36 30.20
CA ASN A 529 6.79 -4.46 30.35
C ASN A 529 5.54 -4.99 29.64
N GLY A 530 4.49 -5.32 30.42
CA GLY A 530 3.23 -5.85 29.91
C GLY A 530 2.24 -4.82 29.38
N GLY A 531 2.46 -3.52 29.61
CA GLY A 531 1.57 -2.43 29.15
C GLY A 531 0.21 -2.30 29.88
N SER A 532 -0.18 -3.30 30.69
CA SER A 532 -1.50 -3.33 31.35
C SER A 532 -1.50 -2.97 32.83
N GLN A 533 -0.36 -3.02 33.52
CA GLN A 533 -0.27 -2.65 34.94
C GLN A 533 0.98 -1.81 35.18
N ALA A 534 0.78 -0.55 35.52
CA ALA A 534 1.80 0.17 36.26
C ALA A 534 2.01 -0.59 37.58
N PRO A 535 3.25 -0.82 38.05
CA PRO A 535 3.49 -1.36 39.39
C PRO A 535 2.60 -0.63 40.41
N GLU A 536 2.09 -1.31 41.44
CA GLU A 536 1.29 -0.65 42.50
C GLU A 536 2.02 0.56 43.13
N ASP A 537 3.36 0.58 43.01
CA ASP A 537 4.25 1.64 43.49
C ASP A 537 4.50 2.77 42.47
N ALA A 538 3.94 2.70 41.27
CA ALA A 538 4.11 3.72 40.24
C ALA A 538 3.24 4.94 40.54
N GLU A 539 3.82 6.14 40.44
CA GLU A 539 3.08 7.38 40.70
C GLU A 539 1.78 7.44 39.85
N PRO A 540 0.66 7.91 40.43
CA PRO A 540 -0.61 7.99 39.72
C PRO A 540 -0.47 8.85 38.45
N GLY A 541 -0.70 8.24 37.29
CA GLY A 541 -0.53 8.86 35.97
C GLY A 541 0.67 8.37 35.15
N GLY A 542 1.42 7.37 35.62
CA GLY A 542 2.65 6.87 34.99
C GLY A 542 2.56 5.56 34.19
N ALA A 543 1.40 5.19 33.63
CA ALA A 543 1.31 4.01 32.77
C ALA A 543 2.16 4.23 31.51
N ARG A 544 3.31 3.55 31.43
CA ARG A 544 4.21 3.65 30.27
C ARG A 544 3.76 2.68 29.19
N PRO A 545 3.67 3.11 27.92
CA PRO A 545 3.33 2.21 26.82
C PRO A 545 4.33 1.05 26.76
N CYS A 546 3.87 -0.15 26.41
CA CYS A 546 4.77 -1.18 25.91
C CYS A 546 5.07 -0.93 24.43
N PHE A 547 6.23 -1.40 23.97
CA PHE A 547 6.63 -1.25 22.57
C PHE A 547 6.57 -2.61 21.88
N ALA A 548 5.77 -2.68 20.82
CA ALA A 548 5.82 -3.77 19.86
C ALA A 548 6.94 -3.45 18.86
N MET A 549 7.99 -4.26 18.82
CA MET A 549 9.17 -4.02 17.99
C MET A 549 9.05 -4.80 16.68
N LEU A 550 8.30 -4.25 15.73
CA LEU A 550 7.99 -4.86 14.44
C LEU A 550 9.30 -5.06 13.65
N GLN A 551 9.52 -6.27 13.14
CA GLN A 551 10.75 -6.68 12.44
C GLN A 551 12.01 -6.69 13.34
N ALA A 552 11.87 -6.74 14.66
CA ALA A 552 13.00 -6.99 15.57
C ALA A 552 13.68 -8.33 15.27
N THR A 553 12.91 -9.32 14.83
CA THR A 553 13.44 -10.62 14.47
C THR A 553 14.36 -10.54 13.28
N ALA A 554 13.89 -9.91 12.20
CA ALA A 554 14.72 -9.66 11.03
C ALA A 554 15.96 -8.82 11.35
N PHE A 555 15.85 -7.82 12.23
CA PHE A 555 16.99 -7.00 12.65
C PHE A 555 18.05 -7.82 13.39
N LEU A 556 17.66 -8.58 14.42
CA LEU A 556 18.60 -9.36 15.21
C LEU A 556 19.22 -10.53 14.43
N GLU A 557 18.45 -11.20 13.55
CA GLU A 557 19.00 -12.23 12.67
C GLU A 557 20.05 -11.66 11.71
N LYS A 558 19.72 -10.56 11.02
CA LYS A 558 20.66 -9.90 10.09
C LYS A 558 21.91 -9.40 10.81
N ALA A 559 21.76 -8.85 12.01
CA ALA A 559 22.89 -8.38 12.80
C ALA A 559 23.75 -9.52 13.37
N ARG A 560 23.14 -10.67 13.72
CA ARG A 560 23.86 -11.90 14.10
C ARG A 560 24.72 -12.41 12.94
N ASP A 561 24.14 -12.44 11.75
CA ASP A 561 24.80 -12.98 10.56
C ASP A 561 25.84 -12.00 9.98
N ASN A 562 25.75 -10.71 10.34
CA ASN A 562 26.76 -9.70 10.02
C ASN A 562 27.92 -9.70 11.04
N LYS A 563 29.11 -10.09 10.56
CA LYS A 563 30.35 -10.19 11.36
C LYS A 563 30.83 -8.87 11.97
N GLU A 564 30.48 -7.73 11.37
CA GLU A 564 30.89 -6.41 11.86
C GLU A 564 30.02 -5.92 13.03
N ILE A 565 28.83 -6.51 13.21
CA ILE A 565 27.86 -6.09 14.24
C ILE A 565 27.84 -7.10 15.39
N GLY A 566 27.37 -8.32 15.11
CA GLY A 566 27.07 -9.32 16.13
C GLY A 566 25.93 -8.94 17.09
N LEU A 567 25.48 -9.89 17.90
CA LEU A 567 24.32 -9.71 18.77
C LEU A 567 24.52 -8.67 19.89
N ALA A 568 25.74 -8.48 20.38
CA ALA A 568 26.02 -7.52 21.46
C ALA A 568 25.74 -6.07 21.02
N GLN A 569 26.31 -5.63 19.89
CA GLN A 569 26.07 -4.29 19.36
C GLN A 569 24.61 -4.10 18.92
N ALA A 570 23.99 -5.15 18.37
CA ALA A 570 22.58 -5.13 18.00
C ALA A 570 21.67 -4.94 19.23
N THR A 571 21.97 -5.62 20.34
CA THR A 571 21.24 -5.50 21.60
C THR A 571 21.39 -4.10 22.21
N ARG A 572 22.59 -3.49 22.16
CA ARG A 572 22.80 -2.09 22.58
C ARG A 572 22.02 -1.11 21.70
N THR A 573 22.00 -1.33 20.39
CA THR A 573 21.22 -0.52 19.45
C THR A 573 19.73 -0.64 19.73
N LEU A 574 19.23 -1.86 19.98
CA LEU A 574 17.83 -2.09 20.33
C LEU A 574 17.44 -1.36 21.63
N LEU A 575 18.33 -1.34 22.63
CA LEU A 575 18.11 -0.58 23.87
C LEU A 575 18.00 0.92 23.59
N ARG A 576 18.89 1.47 22.75
CA ARG A 576 18.81 2.88 22.33
C ARG A 576 17.48 3.19 21.64
N VAL A 577 16.97 2.27 20.81
CA VAL A 577 15.65 2.44 20.17
C VAL A 577 14.54 2.47 21.22
N TYR A 578 14.55 1.56 22.20
CA TYR A 578 13.58 1.59 23.31
C TYR A 578 13.66 2.90 24.11
N ASP A 579 14.86 3.37 24.43
CA ASP A 579 15.07 4.63 25.16
C ASP A 579 14.54 5.84 24.37
N GLU A 580 14.74 5.88 23.05
CA GLU A 580 14.22 6.94 22.19
C GLU A 580 12.69 6.87 22.08
N ALA A 581 12.13 5.67 21.87
CA ALA A 581 10.68 5.48 21.81
C ALA A 581 10.03 5.83 23.14
N GLN A 582 10.65 5.46 24.27
CA GLN A 582 10.19 5.84 25.60
C GLN A 582 10.16 7.36 25.79
N ARG A 583 11.18 8.09 25.29
CA ARG A 583 11.21 9.55 25.36
C ARG A 583 10.14 10.20 24.49
N GLU A 584 9.96 9.69 23.28
CA GLU A 584 9.00 10.22 22.30
C GLU A 584 7.53 9.99 22.74
N PHE A 585 7.26 8.85 23.39
CA PHE A 585 5.90 8.41 23.73
C PHE A 585 5.57 8.45 25.23
N GLN A 586 6.42 9.04 26.08
CA GLN A 586 6.17 9.13 27.53
C GLN A 586 4.87 9.85 27.92
N HIS A 587 4.30 10.65 27.01
CA HIS A 587 3.08 11.43 27.25
C HIS A 587 1.83 10.82 26.61
N VAL A 588 1.96 9.67 25.94
CA VAL A 588 0.85 9.05 25.21
C VAL A 588 0.19 8.00 26.11
N ASP A 589 -1.09 8.22 26.42
CA ASP A 589 -1.91 7.30 27.23
C ASP A 589 -2.45 6.16 26.37
N VAL A 590 -1.56 5.22 26.03
CA VAL A 590 -1.88 4.01 25.29
C VAL A 590 -1.15 2.80 25.87
N ALA A 591 -1.78 1.64 25.74
CA ALA A 591 -1.18 0.40 26.23
C ALA A 591 0.05 -0.02 25.39
N MET A 592 0.04 0.24 24.08
CA MET A 592 1.07 -0.24 23.15
C MET A 592 1.37 0.78 22.04
N VAL A 593 2.65 0.88 21.66
CA VAL A 593 3.15 1.65 20.51
C VAL A 593 3.92 0.70 19.58
N LYS A 594 3.69 0.81 18.26
CA LYS A 594 4.37 0.02 17.23
C LYS A 594 5.66 0.73 16.80
N VAL A 595 6.79 0.03 16.83
CA VAL A 595 8.11 0.53 16.44
C VAL A 595 8.66 -0.36 15.32
N ARG A 596 8.66 0.13 14.09
CA ARG A 596 9.16 -0.59 12.91
C ARG A 596 10.67 -0.52 12.82
N LEU A 597 11.29 -1.69 12.69
CA LEU A 597 12.73 -1.86 12.53
C LEU A 597 13.13 -2.30 11.12
N GLU A 598 12.23 -2.29 10.14
CA GLU A 598 12.50 -2.79 8.79
C GLU A 598 13.72 -2.11 8.14
N LYS A 599 13.79 -0.76 8.17
CA LYS A 599 14.94 -0.02 7.64
C LYS A 599 16.22 -0.28 8.44
N LEU A 600 16.13 -0.40 9.77
CA LEU A 600 17.27 -0.73 10.61
C LEU A 600 17.77 -2.16 10.34
N ALA A 601 16.88 -3.11 10.11
CA ALA A 601 17.19 -4.50 9.76
C ALA A 601 17.94 -4.57 8.43
N ASN A 602 17.42 -3.89 7.39
CA ASN A 602 18.09 -3.82 6.09
C ASN A 602 19.46 -3.13 6.20
N PHE A 603 19.53 -2.03 6.96
CA PHE A 603 20.80 -1.35 7.22
C PHE A 603 21.81 -2.26 7.95
N ALA A 604 21.36 -3.08 8.91
CA ALA A 604 22.23 -4.02 9.62
C ALA A 604 22.76 -5.13 8.70
N ALA A 605 21.97 -5.63 7.75
CA ALA A 605 22.46 -6.63 6.78
C ALA A 605 23.60 -6.09 5.90
N ASP A 606 23.47 -4.83 5.46
CA ASP A 606 24.40 -4.21 4.52
C ASP A 606 25.52 -3.40 5.22
N PHE A 607 25.51 -3.34 6.56
CA PHE A 607 26.45 -2.50 7.30
C PHE A 607 27.88 -3.00 7.11
N VAL A 608 28.71 -2.10 6.59
CA VAL A 608 30.16 -2.22 6.54
C VAL A 608 30.68 -0.87 7.00
N GLY A 609 31.35 -0.82 8.15
CA GLY A 609 31.68 0.45 8.78
C GLY A 609 32.83 0.36 9.75
N SER A 610 33.55 1.47 9.86
CA SER A 610 34.66 1.62 10.81
C SER A 610 34.23 2.07 12.21
N ALA A 611 33.00 2.57 12.33
CA ALA A 611 32.37 2.93 13.59
C ALA A 611 31.68 1.70 14.19
N GLN A 612 31.56 1.66 15.51
CA GLN A 612 30.73 0.65 16.16
C GLN A 612 29.27 0.86 15.72
N PHE A 613 28.59 -0.23 15.36
CA PHE A 613 27.20 -0.18 14.90
C PHE A 613 26.28 0.42 15.97
N GLU A 614 26.59 0.18 17.25
CA GLU A 614 25.85 0.72 18.38
C GLU A 614 25.93 2.24 18.54
N ASP A 615 26.82 2.92 17.81
CA ASP A 615 26.93 4.38 17.78
C ASP A 615 26.19 5.00 16.58
N VAL A 616 25.63 4.18 15.68
CA VAL A 616 24.95 4.67 14.48
C VAL A 616 23.78 5.58 14.91
N PRO A 617 23.73 6.83 14.44
CA PRO A 617 22.60 7.71 14.73
C PRO A 617 21.36 7.21 13.97
N PHE A 618 20.19 7.36 14.57
CA PHE A 618 18.91 7.12 13.93
C PHE A 618 17.89 8.17 14.39
N GLU A 619 16.76 8.26 13.71
CA GLU A 619 15.60 9.03 14.17
C GLU A 619 14.33 8.18 14.09
N LEU A 620 13.34 8.55 14.89
CA LEU A 620 12.01 7.94 14.83
C LEU A 620 11.13 8.79 13.92
N LYS A 621 10.73 8.23 12.79
CA LYS A 621 9.79 8.87 11.87
C LYS A 621 8.37 8.39 12.18
N ARG A 622 7.49 9.30 12.60
CA ARG A 622 6.08 8.97 12.89
C ARG A 622 5.33 8.60 11.60
N PHE A 623 4.68 7.44 11.62
CA PHE A 623 3.70 7.01 10.61
C PHE A 623 2.28 7.37 11.04
N SER A 624 1.98 7.19 12.32
CA SER A 624 0.71 7.55 12.95
C SER A 624 0.95 8.10 14.37
N SER A 625 -0.11 8.33 15.13
CA SER A 625 0.01 8.69 16.54
C SER A 625 0.58 7.57 17.42
N LEU A 626 0.52 6.32 16.96
CA LEU A 626 0.88 5.12 17.72
C LEU A 626 1.93 4.25 17.02
N GLU A 627 2.51 4.76 15.93
CA GLU A 627 3.46 4.02 15.13
C GLU A 627 4.61 4.90 14.62
N VAL A 628 5.83 4.40 14.78
CA VAL A 628 7.07 5.00 14.27
C VAL A 628 7.92 3.99 13.53
N GLU A 629 8.74 4.47 12.60
CA GLU A 629 9.81 3.70 11.99
C GLU A 629 11.17 4.26 12.39
N VAL A 630 12.09 3.35 12.72
CA VAL A 630 13.48 3.69 12.99
C VAL A 630 14.21 3.90 11.67
N MET A 631 14.65 5.13 11.45
CA MET A 631 15.39 5.56 10.26
C MET A 631 16.87 5.74 10.61
N PRO A 632 17.75 4.78 10.26
CA PRO A 632 19.19 4.96 10.42
C PRO A 632 19.66 6.17 9.63
N LYS A 633 20.46 7.04 10.26
CA LYS A 633 21.10 8.17 9.60
C LYS A 633 22.38 7.66 8.97
N VAL A 634 22.45 7.72 7.64
CA VAL A 634 23.56 7.15 6.85
C VAL A 634 24.86 7.97 6.96
N TRP A 635 24.89 9.02 7.78
CA TRP A 635 26.11 9.77 8.08
C TRP A 635 27.02 8.93 8.97
N ILE A 636 27.81 8.06 8.34
CA ILE A 636 28.94 7.41 8.99
C ILE A 636 30.12 8.36 8.81
N PRO A 637 30.51 9.15 9.83
CA PRO A 637 31.78 9.84 9.75
C PRO A 637 32.88 8.77 9.71
N VAL A 638 33.56 8.64 8.57
CA VAL A 638 34.73 7.75 8.46
C VAL A 638 35.88 8.41 9.24
N ILE A 639 35.91 8.17 10.54
CA ILE A 639 36.94 8.68 11.46
C ILE A 639 38.15 7.75 11.54
N ASN A 640 38.02 6.50 11.09
CA ASN A 640 39.11 5.53 11.11
C ASN A 640 39.99 5.68 9.87
N GLN A 641 41.24 6.07 10.09
CA GLN A 641 42.23 6.24 9.02
C GLN A 641 42.46 4.96 8.22
N ALA A 642 42.43 3.78 8.85
CA ALA A 642 42.65 2.52 8.14
C ALA A 642 41.56 2.22 7.11
N VAL A 643 40.31 2.60 7.39
CA VAL A 643 39.21 2.45 6.44
C VAL A 643 39.27 3.49 5.32
N LEU A 644 39.69 4.72 5.63
CA LEU A 644 40.00 5.69 4.58
C LEU A 644 41.12 5.20 3.67
N ASP A 645 42.18 4.62 4.24
CA ASP A 645 43.31 4.08 3.50
C ASP A 645 42.89 2.89 2.62
N ASP A 646 42.03 1.98 3.12
CA ASP A 646 41.48 0.86 2.35
C ASP A 646 40.54 1.32 1.22
N LEU A 647 39.66 2.29 1.48
CA LEU A 647 38.79 2.89 0.46
C LEU A 647 39.65 3.59 -0.61
N ASN A 648 40.67 4.34 -0.21
CA ASN A 648 41.61 4.98 -1.12
C ASN A 648 42.40 3.95 -1.94
N GLN A 649 42.83 2.84 -1.33
CA GLN A 649 43.50 1.75 -2.03
C GLN A 649 42.56 1.06 -3.03
N SER A 650 41.31 0.84 -2.64
CA SER A 650 40.27 0.26 -3.47
C SER A 650 39.87 1.17 -4.64
N ALA A 651 39.80 2.48 -4.41
CA ALA A 651 39.63 3.52 -5.43
C ALA A 651 40.81 3.53 -6.41
N CYS A 652 42.04 3.58 -5.90
CA CYS A 652 43.27 3.51 -6.69
C CYS A 652 43.29 2.26 -7.58
N LYS A 653 42.92 1.10 -7.03
CA LYS A 653 42.81 -0.16 -7.78
C LYS A 653 41.72 -0.10 -8.84
N LEU A 654 40.53 0.41 -8.52
CA LEU A 654 39.42 0.58 -9.46
C LEU A 654 39.83 1.48 -10.63
N CYS A 655 40.40 2.65 -10.34
CA CYS A 655 40.87 3.62 -11.34
C CYS A 655 42.02 3.06 -12.20
N THR A 656 42.93 2.28 -11.61
CA THR A 656 44.02 1.62 -12.35
C THR A 656 43.48 0.58 -13.32
N GLU A 657 42.56 -0.29 -12.88
CA GLU A 657 41.94 -1.29 -13.76
C GLU A 657 41.08 -0.66 -14.85
N LEU A 658 40.39 0.45 -14.54
CA LEU A 658 39.63 1.23 -15.52
C LEU A 658 40.54 1.81 -16.60
N ARG A 659 41.67 2.41 -16.20
CA ARG A 659 42.69 2.95 -17.12
C ARG A 659 43.32 1.87 -18.00
N GLU A 660 43.52 0.67 -17.45
CA GLU A 660 44.08 -0.47 -18.18
C GLU A 660 43.05 -1.20 -19.06
N HIS A 661 41.82 -0.70 -19.13
CA HIS A 661 40.71 -1.33 -19.84
C HIS A 661 40.41 -2.77 -19.41
N LYS A 662 40.65 -3.11 -18.14
CA LYS A 662 40.46 -4.46 -17.57
C LYS A 662 39.08 -4.67 -16.94
N LEU A 663 38.22 -3.66 -16.97
CA LEU A 663 36.95 -3.64 -16.24
C LEU A 663 35.75 -3.60 -17.20
N SER A 664 34.76 -4.46 -16.96
CA SER A 664 33.46 -4.39 -17.65
C SER A 664 32.53 -3.41 -16.92
N GLU A 665 31.51 -2.88 -17.62
CA GLU A 665 30.55 -1.95 -17.01
C GLU A 665 29.82 -2.57 -15.80
N SER A 666 29.41 -3.84 -15.91
CA SER A 666 28.76 -4.56 -14.82
C SER A 666 29.65 -4.63 -13.57
N ARG A 667 30.92 -5.01 -13.75
CA ARG A 667 31.89 -5.10 -12.65
C ARG A 667 32.28 -3.74 -12.10
N PHE A 668 32.27 -2.69 -12.93
CA PHE A 668 32.45 -1.32 -12.47
C PHE A 668 31.29 -0.89 -11.56
N ARG A 669 30.05 -1.07 -12.00
CA ARG A 669 28.84 -0.75 -11.22
C ARG A 669 28.80 -1.49 -9.88
N GLU A 670 29.10 -2.78 -9.89
CA GLU A 670 29.17 -3.61 -8.67
C GLU A 670 30.19 -3.05 -7.67
N ARG A 671 31.38 -2.64 -8.14
CA ARG A 671 32.44 -2.12 -7.28
C ARG A 671 32.22 -0.68 -6.81
N LEU A 672 31.44 0.13 -7.54
CA LEU A 672 31.21 1.53 -7.18
C LEU A 672 30.61 1.68 -5.78
N CYS A 673 29.64 0.85 -5.40
CA CYS A 673 29.02 0.89 -4.07
C CYS A 673 30.00 0.59 -2.94
N HIS A 674 31.01 -0.23 -3.20
CA HIS A 674 32.03 -0.60 -2.21
C HIS A 674 33.15 0.44 -2.10
N VAL A 675 33.55 1.02 -3.24
CA VAL A 675 34.62 2.03 -3.29
C VAL A 675 34.13 3.41 -2.84
N TYR A 676 32.87 3.74 -3.16
CA TYR A 676 32.22 5.00 -2.83
C TYR A 676 30.96 4.72 -2.00
N PRO A 677 31.09 4.36 -0.71
CA PRO A 677 29.96 4.00 0.14
C PRO A 677 28.90 5.11 0.26
N GLU A 678 29.27 6.37 0.01
CA GLU A 678 28.35 7.51 -0.05
C GLU A 678 27.30 7.39 -1.16
N LEU A 679 27.53 6.58 -2.19
CA LEU A 679 26.49 6.27 -3.19
C LEU A 679 25.31 5.52 -2.58
N GLY A 680 25.53 4.85 -1.44
CA GLY A 680 24.50 4.24 -0.61
C GLY A 680 23.61 5.26 0.10
N TYR A 681 24.00 6.54 0.20
CA TYR A 681 23.17 7.56 0.87
C TYR A 681 21.89 7.88 0.09
N PHE A 682 21.87 7.60 -1.21
CA PHE A 682 20.75 7.90 -2.09
C PHE A 682 19.77 6.72 -2.24
N VAL A 683 19.55 5.92 -1.19
CA VAL A 683 18.68 4.73 -1.23
C VAL A 683 17.33 5.05 -1.88
N ALA A 684 16.91 4.21 -2.83
CA ALA A 684 15.75 4.41 -3.71
C ALA A 684 14.37 4.30 -3.01
N GLY A 685 14.29 4.38 -1.68
CA GLY A 685 13.07 4.03 -0.93
C GLY A 685 12.41 5.14 -0.11
N ALA A 686 12.95 6.36 -0.09
CA ALA A 686 12.40 7.45 0.69
C ALA A 686 11.79 8.53 -0.21
N THR A 687 10.62 8.26 -0.78
CA THR A 687 9.71 9.35 -1.16
C THR A 687 9.14 9.90 0.16
N PRO A 688 9.42 11.14 0.56
CA PRO A 688 8.76 11.71 1.72
C PRO A 688 7.30 11.97 1.35
N ALA A 689 6.38 11.16 1.88
CA ALA A 689 5.00 11.58 2.05
C ALA A 689 4.97 12.70 3.09
N GLY A 690 5.25 13.92 2.65
CA GLY A 690 5.06 15.11 3.47
C GLY A 690 3.57 15.43 3.62
N PRO A 691 3.14 16.01 4.75
CA PRO A 691 1.78 16.54 4.88
C PRO A 691 1.55 17.59 3.79
N ALA A 692 0.44 17.44 3.05
CA ALA A 692 0.03 18.38 2.02
C ALA A 692 -0.11 19.79 2.64
N GLY A 693 0.82 20.71 2.38
CA GLY A 693 0.68 22.07 2.90
C GLY A 693 1.85 23.05 2.79
N GLN A 694 3.09 22.63 2.49
CA GLN A 694 4.21 23.58 2.33
C GLN A 694 4.97 23.34 1.02
N ALA A 695 4.59 24.10 -0.01
CA ALA A 695 5.25 24.12 -1.30
C ALA A 695 6.51 25.00 -1.25
N GLY A 696 7.64 24.42 -0.87
CA GLY A 696 8.95 24.90 -1.31
C GLY A 696 9.26 24.36 -2.72
N PRO A 697 10.20 24.96 -3.48
CA PRO A 697 10.62 24.43 -4.78
C PRO A 697 11.15 23.00 -4.59
N ALA A 698 10.44 22.03 -5.16
CA ALA A 698 10.77 20.62 -5.02
C ALA A 698 12.14 20.34 -5.67
N GLY A 699 13.13 20.02 -4.83
CA GLY A 699 14.37 19.41 -5.32
C GLY A 699 14.09 18.04 -5.96
N PRO A 700 14.98 17.55 -6.83
CA PRO A 700 14.86 16.22 -7.42
C PRO A 700 14.76 15.15 -6.32
N ALA A 701 13.93 14.13 -6.54
CA ALA A 701 13.72 13.05 -5.57
C ALA A 701 15.05 12.28 -5.28
N PRO A 702 15.24 11.71 -4.08
CA PRO A 702 16.49 11.02 -3.71
C PRO A 702 16.94 9.92 -4.69
N SER A 703 15.99 9.16 -5.27
CA SER A 703 16.28 8.15 -6.31
C SER A 703 16.85 8.78 -7.58
N THR A 704 16.34 9.95 -7.98
CA THR A 704 16.83 10.66 -9.17
C THR A 704 18.25 11.18 -8.98
N LEU A 705 18.63 11.59 -7.76
CA LEU A 705 20.01 11.99 -7.46
C LEU A 705 20.95 10.79 -7.48
N ARG A 706 20.55 9.63 -6.93
CA ARG A 706 21.31 8.38 -7.04
C ARG A 706 21.58 8.05 -8.49
N ASP A 707 20.52 7.99 -9.28
CA ASP A 707 20.59 7.56 -10.67
C ASP A 707 21.41 8.55 -11.50
N GLN A 708 21.30 9.85 -11.21
CA GLN A 708 22.16 10.87 -11.79
C GLN A 708 23.64 10.67 -11.43
N SER A 709 23.97 10.42 -10.16
CA SER A 709 25.35 10.16 -9.72
C SER A 709 25.93 8.87 -10.32
N PHE A 710 25.15 7.78 -10.34
CA PHE A 710 25.55 6.54 -11.00
C PHE A 710 25.72 6.73 -12.50
N CYS A 711 24.79 7.42 -13.16
CA CYS A 711 24.88 7.74 -14.57
C CYS A 711 26.11 8.59 -14.87
N ALA A 712 26.41 9.61 -14.06
CA ALA A 712 27.61 10.43 -14.20
C ALA A 712 28.91 9.60 -14.07
N LEU A 713 28.98 8.68 -13.10
CA LEU A 713 30.13 7.77 -12.96
C LEU A 713 30.22 6.78 -14.13
N CYS A 714 29.10 6.29 -14.64
CA CYS A 714 29.05 5.48 -15.86
C CYS A 714 29.46 6.27 -17.10
N CYS A 715 29.13 7.55 -17.20
CA CYS A 715 29.61 8.43 -18.26
C CYS A 715 31.13 8.55 -18.23
N VAL A 716 31.75 8.71 -17.06
CA VAL A 716 33.22 8.68 -16.91
C VAL A 716 33.78 7.33 -17.37
N PHE A 717 33.15 6.22 -16.98
CA PHE A 717 33.54 4.89 -17.45
C PHE A 717 33.47 4.76 -18.98
N TRP A 718 32.37 5.15 -19.62
CA TRP A 718 32.20 5.05 -21.07
C TRP A 718 33.16 5.96 -21.83
N LEU A 719 33.44 7.16 -21.30
CA LEU A 719 34.44 8.06 -21.87
C LEU A 719 35.84 7.44 -21.81
N LEU A 720 36.24 6.90 -20.65
CA LEU A 720 37.56 6.28 -20.48
C LEU A 720 37.70 4.99 -21.30
N MET A 721 36.63 4.22 -21.45
CA MET A 721 36.62 2.96 -22.21
C MET A 721 36.35 3.17 -23.71
N ASN A 722 36.22 4.42 -24.18
CA ASN A 722 35.90 4.78 -25.55
C ASN A 722 34.61 4.09 -26.08
N GLN A 723 33.58 3.97 -25.23
CA GLN A 723 32.31 3.29 -25.50
C GLN A 723 31.20 4.26 -25.91
N ARG A 724 31.32 4.87 -27.10
CA ARG A 724 30.34 5.85 -27.63
C ARG A 724 28.90 5.33 -27.56
N ASP A 725 28.65 4.12 -28.05
CA ASP A 725 27.29 3.61 -28.25
C ASP A 725 26.56 3.37 -26.92
N ASN A 726 27.30 3.15 -25.83
CA ASN A 726 26.73 3.10 -24.49
C ASN A 726 26.45 4.51 -23.95
N PHE A 727 27.34 5.48 -24.23
CA PHE A 727 27.20 6.87 -23.80
C PHE A 727 26.00 7.59 -24.41
N ILE A 728 25.71 7.33 -25.69
CA ILE A 728 24.57 7.95 -26.38
C ILE A 728 23.27 7.15 -26.22
N ARG A 729 23.29 6.05 -25.47
CA ARG A 729 22.13 5.17 -25.30
C ARG A 729 21.02 5.95 -24.59
N GLY A 730 19.96 6.29 -25.31
CA GLY A 730 18.83 7.08 -24.82
C GLY A 730 18.77 8.52 -25.35
N GLN A 731 19.74 8.96 -26.15
CA GLN A 731 19.61 10.20 -26.93
C GLN A 731 18.62 10.00 -28.09
N LEU A 732 17.89 11.06 -28.47
CA LEU A 732 17.06 11.03 -29.68
C LEU A 732 17.94 10.87 -30.91
N GLN A 733 17.45 10.14 -31.93
CA GLN A 733 18.25 9.74 -33.09
C GLN A 733 18.86 10.92 -33.86
N ASP A 734 18.19 12.07 -33.85
CA ASP A 734 18.61 13.34 -34.46
C ASP A 734 19.50 14.20 -33.54
N GLU A 735 19.58 13.86 -32.26
CA GLU A 735 20.42 14.52 -31.25
C GLU A 735 21.65 13.69 -30.85
N GLU A 736 21.81 12.48 -31.42
CA GLU A 736 22.93 11.60 -31.09
C GLU A 736 24.29 12.26 -31.34
N LEU A 737 25.17 12.18 -30.35
CA LEU A 737 26.52 12.70 -30.46
C LEU A 737 27.27 12.05 -31.62
N SER A 738 27.63 12.83 -32.64
CA SER A 738 28.28 12.31 -33.84
C SER A 738 29.65 11.67 -33.57
N ARG A 739 30.08 10.71 -34.42
CA ARG A 739 31.40 10.07 -34.29
C ARG A 739 32.56 11.08 -34.33
N GLN A 740 32.40 12.16 -35.10
CA GLN A 740 33.39 13.23 -35.17
C GLN A 740 33.48 14.01 -33.86
N SER A 741 32.34 14.37 -33.26
CA SER A 741 32.30 15.04 -31.95
C SER A 741 32.85 14.13 -30.86
N TRP A 742 32.55 12.83 -30.90
CA TRP A 742 33.12 11.86 -29.97
C TRP A 742 34.65 11.74 -30.08
N ALA A 743 35.19 11.66 -31.30
CA ALA A 743 36.63 11.65 -31.52
C ALA A 743 37.30 12.93 -30.99
N TRP A 744 36.64 14.09 -31.14
CA TRP A 744 37.10 15.35 -30.57
C TRP A 744 37.09 15.33 -29.04
N ILE A 745 36.04 14.80 -28.39
CA ILE A 745 35.97 14.64 -26.93
C ILE A 745 37.11 13.73 -26.44
N GLN A 746 37.37 12.61 -27.12
CA GLN A 746 38.47 11.70 -26.79
C GLN A 746 39.84 12.39 -26.90
N ASP A 747 40.07 13.13 -27.99
CA ASP A 747 41.29 13.92 -28.17
C ASP A 747 41.45 15.00 -27.10
N TRP A 748 40.34 15.69 -26.75
CA TRP A 748 40.31 16.69 -25.70
C TRP A 748 40.59 16.10 -24.31
N LEU A 749 40.00 14.95 -23.97
CA LEU A 749 40.26 14.23 -22.72
C LEU A 749 41.74 13.85 -22.60
N GLN A 750 42.34 13.34 -23.69
CA GLN A 750 43.75 12.95 -23.72
C GLN A 750 44.70 14.16 -23.60
N LYS A 751 44.42 15.26 -24.32
CA LYS A 751 45.33 16.41 -24.41
C LYS A 751 45.15 17.43 -23.29
N SER A 752 43.90 17.67 -22.88
CA SER A 752 43.53 18.80 -22.02
C SER A 752 43.24 18.38 -20.58
N VAL A 753 42.48 17.31 -20.38
CA VAL A 753 42.07 16.85 -19.04
C VAL A 753 43.15 16.00 -18.37
N LYS A 754 44.00 15.32 -19.17
CA LYS A 754 45.11 14.49 -18.67
C LYS A 754 44.65 13.45 -17.63
N LEU A 755 43.62 12.67 -17.97
CA LEU A 755 43.18 11.50 -17.20
C LEU A 755 44.17 10.31 -17.34
N ASN A 756 45.47 10.58 -17.20
CA ASN A 756 46.54 9.60 -17.40
C ASN A 756 47.04 9.00 -16.06
N THR A 757 46.68 9.61 -14.94
CA THR A 757 47.01 9.15 -13.59
C THR A 757 45.76 8.66 -12.88
N TRP A 758 45.90 7.69 -11.96
CA TRP A 758 44.75 7.19 -11.22
C TRP A 758 44.17 8.28 -10.29
N GLU A 759 45.02 9.19 -9.81
CA GLU A 759 44.67 10.34 -8.98
C GLU A 759 43.75 11.32 -9.73
N THR A 760 43.99 11.57 -11.02
CA THR A 760 43.13 12.45 -11.82
C THR A 760 41.81 11.80 -12.21
N ILE A 761 41.78 10.48 -12.35
CA ILE A 761 40.55 9.71 -12.57
C ILE A 761 39.72 9.70 -11.27
N ASP A 762 40.35 9.42 -10.13
CA ASP A 762 39.70 9.44 -8.81
C ASP A 762 39.17 10.85 -8.49
N ALA A 763 39.98 11.90 -8.67
CA ALA A 763 39.54 13.28 -8.49
C ALA A 763 38.39 13.66 -9.45
N GLY A 764 38.35 13.12 -10.67
CA GLY A 764 37.23 13.28 -11.59
C GLY A 764 35.96 12.57 -11.12
N SER A 765 36.09 11.35 -10.59
CA SER A 765 35.01 10.59 -9.95
C SER A 765 34.50 11.29 -8.68
N GLN A 766 35.38 11.89 -7.90
CA GLN A 766 35.05 12.74 -6.76
C GLN A 766 34.52 14.12 -7.20
N GLY A 767 34.84 14.65 -8.38
CA GLY A 767 34.33 15.93 -8.87
C GLY A 767 32.82 15.92 -9.14
N GLY A 768 32.28 14.76 -9.56
CA GLY A 768 30.83 14.52 -9.66
C GLY A 768 30.08 14.66 -8.32
N ARG A 769 30.81 14.58 -7.18
CA ARG A 769 30.31 14.75 -5.80
C ARG A 769 29.86 16.18 -5.49
N ILE A 770 30.57 17.19 -6.01
CA ILE A 770 30.43 18.58 -5.54
C ILE A 770 29.24 19.29 -6.21
N GLN A 771 28.91 18.94 -7.46
CA GLN A 771 27.77 19.56 -8.15
C GLN A 771 26.41 19.10 -7.64
N GLY A 772 26.31 17.94 -6.97
CA GLY A 772 25.07 17.45 -6.35
C GLY A 772 24.77 18.01 -4.96
N MET A 773 25.79 18.42 -4.19
CA MET A 773 25.62 18.93 -2.81
C MET A 773 25.47 20.46 -2.74
N GLY A 774 25.87 21.20 -3.79
CA GLY A 774 25.91 22.66 -3.78
C GLY A 774 24.57 23.40 -3.95
N SER A 775 23.43 22.70 -4.04
CA SER A 775 22.10 23.32 -4.22
C SER A 775 21.22 23.31 -2.96
N GLN A 776 21.71 22.83 -1.82
CA GLN A 776 20.97 22.80 -0.54
C GLN A 776 21.79 23.28 0.67
N ALA A 777 22.76 24.18 0.44
CA ALA A 777 23.41 24.95 1.51
C ALA A 777 22.90 26.39 1.51
#